data_AF-A0AA36NIM3-F1
#
_entry.id   AF-A0AA36NIM3-F1
#
_cell.length_a   1.000
_cell.length_b   1.000
_cell.length_c   1.000
_cell.angle_alpha   90.00
_cell.angle_beta   90.00
_cell.angle_gamma   90.00
#
_symmetry.space_group_name_H-M   'P 1'
#
loop_
_entity.id
_entity.type
_entity.pdbx_description
1 polymer ?
#
loop_
_entity_poly.entity_id
_entity_poly.type
_entity_poly.pdbx_seq_one_letter_code
_entity_poly.pdbx_strand_id
1 'polypeptide(L)'
;MSHGVAVSTEVVQISLQRHRRPTERRWPAKTWLLPGFSWGPPWQWQPKIWQPQARRPTSSLRRVHLQDLGDLQYIAEVSIGSSSSTFRLILDTGSSDLWVSGEQFIPSLSDTWTPLPQAGLVKLDYGQGEVEGIVGVDKACLLAKPVPLCVEQEFLVAKQVSDLSLNTFDGILGLGLPGLSHANQDFVQSLARSYREVQCFSFSLNREDSKSFALFGPCAKLLRKAAKETHLPEEQAALLSVQRLFGFARGWWLVSLAISCDGTRIWQGPDMYSICGLEVAALLLLSLYPGRRSSRGQSSDCRKRVCNACFALCSFFQALVLMLLLIALLVLLAPMVVNAFQSKVLVALDTGTSLIVIPTENFQQVADAMFGLRLRDSCVLSNSELLCACEVAAEAKALDFHLGDVRLSLHPLQMFANVNAEILGDQPACRSGLATQDLRFWILGDVFLSRSAPRGVRSMRVLRSEPKEKRCAVRRWPSATGRGLRILIYGDSLTAGAPSMVPFAQELHRALEGGAGAESCEVETTACGLCASTALQMLAVLEEPYVVDALGGSWGSGLVHLAKEASLAIIMAGTNDLASPAPAGDVSKAIQGMHVACHRVGVPTVALGVPDAGGRFIRRLGQALPTKRRAVNAALAVWAREGFEDGTRPELFINTSALLPHGPRSRRAGHWERDGVHFTAQGAEALGARLARILRPLVQRRDAEALGRFQGTRG
;
A
#
# COMPACT_ATOMS: atom_id res chain seq x y z
N MET A 1 -25.36 16.26 85.43
CA MET A 1 -26.70 16.56 84.86
C MET A 1 -26.82 18.08 84.74
N SER A 2 -26.53 18.64 83.56
CA SER A 2 -26.49 20.08 83.29
C SER A 2 -27.91 20.64 83.08
N HIS A 3 -28.34 21.81 83.55
CA HIS A 3 -27.73 23.11 83.96
C HIS A 3 -27.33 24.08 82.83
N GLY A 4 -28.17 25.11 82.64
CA GLY A 4 -27.78 26.50 82.35
C GLY A 4 -27.46 26.89 80.89
N VAL A 5 -27.53 28.16 80.46
CA VAL A 5 -28.20 29.40 80.95
C VAL A 5 -28.46 30.26 79.68
N ALA A 6 -29.46 31.15 79.68
CA ALA A 6 -29.78 32.04 78.54
C ALA A 6 -29.04 33.39 78.57
N VAL A 7 -28.72 33.96 77.40
CA VAL A 7 -28.41 35.40 77.21
C VAL A 7 -28.90 35.84 75.81
N SER A 8 -29.36 37.10 75.69
CA SER A 8 -29.68 37.79 74.43
C SER A 8 -28.71 38.94 74.17
N THR A 9 -28.52 39.36 72.91
CA THR A 9 -28.20 40.77 72.57
C THR A 9 -28.25 41.03 71.05
N GLU A 10 -28.56 42.28 70.67
CA GLU A 10 -28.38 42.84 69.34
C GLU A 10 -27.01 43.55 69.25
N VAL A 11 -26.37 43.57 68.07
CA VAL A 11 -25.38 44.62 67.67
C VAL A 11 -25.56 44.92 66.18
N VAL A 12 -25.32 46.18 65.78
CA VAL A 12 -25.72 46.75 64.48
C VAL A 12 -24.54 47.44 63.76
N GLN A 13 -24.36 47.13 62.46
CA GLN A 13 -23.47 47.81 61.48
C GLN A 13 -21.95 47.79 61.82
N ILE A 14 -20.97 48.19 60.98
CA ILE A 14 -20.85 48.90 59.67
C ILE A 14 -19.61 48.30 58.92
N SER A 15 -19.20 48.53 57.65
CA SER A 15 -19.60 49.40 56.52
C SER A 15 -18.99 48.97 55.14
N LEU A 16 -19.31 49.71 54.07
CA LEU A 16 -18.54 50.04 52.84
C LEU A 16 -18.03 48.98 51.81
N GLN A 17 -18.74 48.97 50.66
CA GLN A 17 -18.26 49.16 49.26
C GLN A 17 -18.03 48.01 48.23
N ARG A 18 -18.78 48.20 47.12
CA ARG A 18 -18.46 48.04 45.67
C ARG A 18 -18.60 46.68 44.91
N HIS A 19 -19.51 46.77 43.93
CA HIS A 19 -19.51 46.16 42.57
C HIS A 19 -19.96 44.70 42.30
N ARG A 20 -21.28 44.58 42.10
CA ARG A 20 -21.99 43.95 40.94
C ARG A 20 -21.53 42.58 40.39
N ARG A 21 -22.46 41.61 40.43
CA ARG A 21 -22.61 40.47 39.50
C ARG A 21 -24.11 40.26 39.15
N PRO A 22 -24.48 39.42 38.13
CA PRO A 22 -25.76 39.56 37.42
C PRO A 22 -26.92 38.64 37.86
N THR A 23 -28.12 39.02 37.41
CA THR A 23 -29.44 38.36 37.41
C THR A 23 -29.63 37.42 36.20
N GLU A 24 -30.60 36.50 36.11
CA GLU A 24 -31.35 35.67 37.10
C GLU A 24 -32.01 34.48 36.34
N ARG A 25 -32.79 33.60 37.00
CA ARG A 25 -33.56 32.51 36.37
C ARG A 25 -35.07 32.68 36.58
N ARG A 26 -35.91 32.12 35.69
CA ARG A 26 -37.32 31.79 35.98
C ARG A 26 -37.75 30.45 35.36
N TRP A 27 -38.69 29.80 36.06
CA TRP A 27 -39.55 28.69 35.64
C TRP A 27 -40.97 28.97 36.16
N PRO A 28 -42.02 28.41 35.53
CA PRO A 28 -43.18 27.95 36.28
C PRO A 28 -43.64 26.52 35.86
N ALA A 29 -44.58 25.94 36.61
CA ALA A 29 -45.12 24.59 36.40
C ALA A 29 -46.64 24.55 36.60
N LYS A 30 -47.33 23.45 36.17
CA LYS A 30 -48.64 23.00 36.70
C LYS A 30 -49.06 21.60 36.19
N THR A 31 -50.04 20.98 36.85
CA THR A 31 -50.63 19.62 36.70
C THR A 31 -52.16 19.71 36.86
N TRP A 32 -53.03 18.69 36.68
CA TRP A 32 -52.95 17.20 36.65
C TRP A 32 -54.01 16.61 35.69
N LEU A 33 -54.05 15.27 35.49
CA LEU A 33 -55.17 14.34 35.82
C LEU A 33 -54.90 12.88 35.37
N LEU A 34 -55.83 11.96 35.65
CA LEU A 34 -55.70 10.47 35.77
C LEU A 34 -56.96 9.74 35.21
N PRO A 35 -57.13 8.39 35.28
CA PRO A 35 -56.22 7.23 35.12
C PRO A 35 -56.77 6.12 34.15
N GLY A 36 -56.08 4.97 34.01
CA GLY A 36 -56.62 3.75 33.39
C GLY A 36 -55.92 2.45 33.82
N PHE A 37 -56.69 1.39 34.12
CA PHE A 37 -56.27 0.03 34.53
C PHE A 37 -56.06 -0.92 33.30
N SER A 38 -55.71 -2.21 33.45
CA SER A 38 -54.46 -2.83 33.99
C SER A 38 -54.58 -4.38 33.96
N TRP A 39 -53.57 -5.06 33.40
CA TRP A 39 -53.26 -6.52 33.54
C TRP A 39 -51.76 -6.66 33.19
N GLY A 40 -50.86 -7.38 33.86
CA GLY A 40 -50.86 -8.11 35.14
C GLY A 40 -49.40 -8.26 35.66
N PRO A 41 -49.13 -8.96 36.79
CA PRO A 41 -47.85 -8.86 37.55
C PRO A 41 -47.08 -10.23 37.64
N PRO A 42 -46.09 -10.47 38.53
CA PRO A 42 -44.96 -9.64 39.05
C PRO A 42 -43.57 -10.38 39.14
N TRP A 43 -42.51 -9.63 39.52
CA TRP A 43 -41.20 -10.11 40.07
C TRP A 43 -40.24 -10.90 39.14
N GLN A 44 -38.91 -11.04 39.37
CA GLN A 44 -37.87 -10.19 40.00
C GLN A 44 -36.46 -10.70 39.59
N TRP A 45 -35.64 -9.87 38.92
CA TRP A 45 -34.25 -9.54 39.34
C TRP A 45 -33.58 -8.54 38.37
N GLN A 46 -32.63 -7.75 38.88
CA GLN A 46 -31.71 -6.94 38.08
C GLN A 46 -30.32 -6.87 38.75
N PRO A 47 -29.26 -7.37 38.10
CA PRO A 47 -27.94 -6.77 38.21
C PRO A 47 -27.94 -5.46 37.42
N LYS A 48 -27.46 -4.36 38.02
CA LYS A 48 -27.43 -3.05 37.35
C LYS A 48 -26.40 -3.04 36.22
N ILE A 49 -26.86 -2.94 34.97
CA ILE A 49 -25.98 -2.59 33.84
C ILE A 49 -25.40 -1.20 34.11
N TRP A 50 -24.07 -1.11 34.12
CA TRP A 50 -23.34 0.10 34.47
C TRP A 50 -23.46 1.15 33.36
N GLN A 51 -24.22 2.24 33.59
CA GLN A 51 -24.35 3.34 32.63
C GLN A 51 -23.33 4.46 32.92
N PRO A 52 -22.32 4.68 32.06
CA PRO A 52 -21.43 5.82 32.18
C PRO A 52 -22.08 7.10 31.64
N GLN A 53 -22.91 7.77 32.45
CA GLN A 53 -23.09 9.23 32.31
C GLN A 53 -21.88 9.97 32.90
N ALA A 54 -20.72 9.74 32.29
CA ALA A 54 -19.45 10.40 32.61
C ALA A 54 -18.98 11.24 31.42
N ARG A 55 -18.56 12.48 31.72
CA ARG A 55 -18.12 13.55 30.80
C ARG A 55 -17.39 13.04 29.54
N ARG A 56 -17.84 13.47 28.36
CA ARG A 56 -17.21 13.19 27.04
C ARG A 56 -15.67 13.42 27.11
N PRO A 57 -14.84 12.39 26.88
CA PRO A 57 -13.39 12.57 26.82
C PRO A 57 -12.99 13.50 25.66
N THR A 58 -12.11 14.47 25.92
CA THR A 58 -11.61 15.39 24.89
C THR A 58 -10.62 14.71 23.92
N SER A 59 -9.90 13.70 24.40
CA SER A 59 -9.11 12.77 23.58
C SER A 59 -9.96 11.61 23.07
N SER A 60 -10.23 11.63 21.76
CA SER A 60 -10.74 10.46 21.02
C SER A 60 -9.60 9.68 20.34
N LEU A 61 -8.39 9.78 20.87
CA LEU A 61 -7.24 8.97 20.49
C LEU A 61 -7.03 7.94 21.60
N ARG A 62 -6.80 6.68 21.20
CA ARG A 62 -6.36 5.61 22.07
C ARG A 62 -4.85 5.45 21.91
N ARG A 63 -4.11 5.37 23.01
CA ARG A 63 -2.64 5.17 23.02
C ARG A 63 -2.30 3.78 23.55
N VAL A 64 -1.56 3.02 22.77
CA VAL A 64 -0.89 1.79 23.19
C VAL A 64 0.56 2.14 23.49
N HIS A 65 1.11 1.68 24.61
CA HIS A 65 2.55 1.80 24.87
C HIS A 65 3.27 0.66 24.14
N LEU A 66 4.42 0.98 23.54
CA LEU A 66 5.30 -0.01 22.93
C LEU A 66 6.57 -0.14 23.77
N GLN A 67 6.89 -1.37 24.17
CA GLN A 67 8.20 -1.71 24.69
C GLN A 67 9.18 -1.87 23.52
N ASP A 68 10.34 -1.24 23.63
CA ASP A 68 11.47 -1.40 22.72
C ASP A 68 12.30 -2.62 23.16
N LEU A 69 12.64 -3.51 22.22
CA LEU A 69 13.58 -4.60 22.43
C LEU A 69 14.87 -4.37 21.62
N GLY A 70 15.70 -3.45 22.12
CA GLY A 70 17.08 -3.26 21.65
C GLY A 70 17.19 -2.79 20.20
N ASP A 71 16.28 -1.89 19.78
CA ASP A 71 16.15 -1.38 18.41
C ASP A 71 15.76 -2.42 17.34
N LEU A 72 15.31 -3.62 17.74
CA LEU A 72 14.97 -4.70 16.81
C LEU A 72 13.46 -4.94 16.65
N GLN A 73 12.67 -4.79 17.71
CA GLN A 73 11.24 -5.15 17.73
C GLN A 73 10.45 -4.26 18.71
N TYR A 74 9.19 -3.96 18.35
CA TYR A 74 8.27 -3.17 19.17
C TYR A 74 7.04 -3.95 19.64
N ILE A 75 6.97 -4.19 20.95
CA ILE A 75 5.96 -5.04 21.60
C ILE A 75 4.84 -4.22 22.24
N ALA A 76 3.59 -4.66 22.08
CA ALA A 76 2.43 -4.18 22.81
C ALA A 76 1.86 -5.27 23.75
N GLU A 77 1.23 -4.83 24.84
CA GLU A 77 0.38 -5.69 25.66
C GLU A 77 -1.00 -5.85 25.01
N VAL A 78 -1.41 -7.10 24.77
CA VAL A 78 -2.72 -7.48 24.22
C VAL A 78 -3.33 -8.53 25.14
N SER A 79 -4.55 -8.32 25.62
CA SER A 79 -5.27 -9.33 26.40
C SER A 79 -6.16 -10.17 25.50
N ILE A 80 -6.17 -11.48 25.67
CA ILE A 80 -6.93 -12.43 24.83
C ILE A 80 -7.64 -13.46 25.73
N GLY A 81 -8.89 -13.76 25.41
CA GLY A 81 -9.72 -14.76 26.12
C GLY A 81 -10.51 -14.24 27.32
N SER A 82 -11.34 -15.10 27.91
CA SER A 82 -12.17 -14.76 29.08
C SER A 82 -11.35 -14.48 30.34
N SER A 83 -10.20 -15.16 30.49
CA SER A 83 -9.30 -15.11 31.63
C SER A 83 -8.64 -13.74 31.88
N SER A 84 -8.72 -12.81 30.93
CA SER A 84 -7.94 -11.57 30.90
C SER A 84 -6.42 -11.79 30.90
N SER A 85 -5.95 -12.96 30.46
CA SER A 85 -4.52 -13.22 30.19
C SER A 85 -3.96 -12.14 29.25
N THR A 86 -2.72 -11.72 29.48
CA THR A 86 -2.05 -10.66 28.69
C THR A 86 -0.80 -11.21 28.04
N PHE A 87 -0.63 -10.89 26.76
CA PHE A 87 0.40 -11.39 25.86
C PHE A 87 1.22 -10.23 25.30
N ARG A 88 2.53 -10.44 25.16
CA ARG A 88 3.50 -9.50 24.59
C ARG A 88 3.58 -9.73 23.09
N LEU A 89 2.81 -8.98 22.30
CA LEU A 89 2.74 -9.20 20.85
C LEU A 89 3.49 -8.11 20.08
N ILE A 90 4.24 -8.50 19.05
CA ILE A 90 4.80 -7.53 18.08
C ILE A 90 3.61 -6.89 17.32
N LEU A 91 3.61 -5.55 17.19
CA LEU A 91 2.66 -4.86 16.31
C LEU A 91 3.26 -4.75 14.90
N ASP A 92 2.97 -5.74 14.07
CA ASP A 92 3.56 -5.94 12.75
C ASP A 92 2.67 -5.31 11.66
N THR A 93 3.23 -4.53 10.74
CA THR A 93 2.49 -3.96 9.59
C THR A 93 2.80 -4.63 8.26
N GLY A 94 3.80 -5.52 8.22
CA GLY A 94 4.09 -6.42 7.11
C GLY A 94 3.18 -7.65 7.09
N SER A 95 2.79 -8.21 8.23
CA SER A 95 1.80 -9.31 8.32
C SER A 95 0.41 -8.87 8.79
N SER A 96 -0.59 -9.75 8.63
CA SER A 96 -2.02 -9.41 8.78
C SER A 96 -2.82 -10.36 9.67
N ASP A 97 -2.28 -11.53 9.99
CA ASP A 97 -2.88 -12.46 10.94
C ASP A 97 -2.49 -12.12 12.39
N LEU A 98 -3.36 -12.46 13.34
CA LEU A 98 -2.99 -12.57 14.75
C LEU A 98 -2.59 -14.02 15.01
N TRP A 99 -1.48 -14.24 15.71
CA TRP A 99 -1.14 -15.54 16.30
C TRP A 99 -0.48 -15.40 17.66
N VAL A 100 -0.61 -16.44 18.48
CA VAL A 100 0.00 -16.56 19.81
C VAL A 100 0.58 -17.96 20.03
N SER A 101 1.63 -18.07 20.85
CA SER A 101 2.16 -19.37 21.27
C SER A 101 1.12 -20.19 22.02
N GLY A 102 0.91 -21.44 21.60
CA GLY A 102 0.06 -22.41 22.31
C GLY A 102 0.64 -22.92 23.64
N GLU A 103 1.85 -22.51 24.00
CA GLU A 103 2.39 -22.64 25.36
C GLU A 103 1.81 -21.57 26.31
N GLN A 104 1.51 -20.38 25.76
CA GLN A 104 1.01 -19.23 26.52
C GLN A 104 -0.53 -19.18 26.51
N PHE A 105 -1.17 -19.45 25.36
CA PHE A 105 -2.63 -19.51 25.23
C PHE A 105 -3.11 -20.96 25.15
N ILE A 106 -3.73 -21.44 26.24
CA ILE A 106 -4.35 -22.76 26.33
C ILE A 106 -5.87 -22.60 26.08
N PRO A 107 -6.42 -23.02 24.93
CA PRO A 107 -7.80 -22.69 24.55
C PRO A 107 -8.87 -23.19 25.53
N SER A 108 -8.63 -24.31 26.21
CA SER A 108 -9.55 -24.87 27.22
C SER A 108 -9.61 -24.08 28.54
N LEU A 109 -8.88 -22.96 28.66
CA LEU A 109 -8.93 -22.03 29.79
C LEU A 109 -9.66 -20.71 29.43
N SER A 110 -10.23 -20.60 28.23
CA SER A 110 -11.04 -19.45 27.82
C SER A 110 -12.48 -19.86 27.53
N ASP A 111 -13.42 -19.31 28.30
CA ASP A 111 -14.87 -19.55 28.14
C ASP A 111 -15.44 -18.94 26.84
N THR A 112 -14.67 -18.06 26.18
CA THR A 112 -15.06 -17.37 24.95
C THR A 112 -14.37 -17.92 23.70
N TRP A 113 -13.46 -18.90 23.84
CA TRP A 113 -12.81 -19.54 22.70
C TRP A 113 -13.78 -20.41 21.88
N THR A 114 -13.88 -20.11 20.59
CA THR A 114 -14.65 -20.87 19.60
C THR A 114 -13.71 -21.44 18.53
N PRO A 115 -13.40 -22.75 18.52
CA PRO A 115 -12.54 -23.34 17.50
C PRO A 115 -13.23 -23.34 16.13
N LEU A 116 -12.49 -23.08 15.04
CA LEU A 116 -13.04 -23.13 13.68
C LEU A 116 -12.83 -24.52 13.05
N PRO A 117 -13.90 -25.34 12.88
CA PRO A 117 -13.78 -26.77 12.59
C PRO A 117 -13.42 -27.11 11.14
N GLN A 118 -12.94 -26.15 10.35
CA GLN A 118 -12.64 -26.29 8.91
C GLN A 118 -11.15 -26.08 8.58
N ALA A 119 -10.33 -25.64 9.54
CA ALA A 119 -8.99 -25.10 9.27
C ALA A 119 -7.85 -26.15 9.23
N GLY A 120 -8.03 -27.32 9.84
CA GLY A 120 -6.94 -28.30 10.01
C GLY A 120 -5.81 -27.74 10.90
N LEU A 121 -4.56 -27.97 10.49
CA LEU A 121 -3.44 -27.11 10.88
C LEU A 121 -3.24 -26.07 9.76
N VAL A 122 -3.14 -24.81 10.15
CA VAL A 122 -2.80 -23.69 9.26
C VAL A 122 -1.35 -23.32 9.49
N LYS A 123 -0.63 -23.02 8.41
CA LYS A 123 0.76 -22.58 8.42
C LYS A 123 0.87 -21.14 7.93
N LEU A 124 1.69 -20.34 8.62
CA LEU A 124 2.06 -18.97 8.28
C LEU A 124 3.56 -18.94 7.97
N ASP A 125 3.91 -18.55 6.73
CA ASP A 125 5.29 -18.39 6.31
C ASP A 125 5.74 -16.92 6.52
N TYR A 126 6.77 -16.72 7.33
CA TYR A 126 7.42 -15.43 7.57
C TYR A 126 8.80 -15.39 6.89
N GLY A 127 9.31 -14.19 6.58
CA GLY A 127 10.60 -14.03 5.87
C GLY A 127 11.85 -14.53 6.60
N GLN A 128 11.73 -14.97 7.86
CA GLN A 128 12.80 -15.60 8.65
C GLN A 128 12.34 -16.83 9.46
N GLY A 129 11.16 -17.41 9.18
CA GLY A 129 10.68 -18.56 9.95
C GLY A 129 9.22 -18.92 9.67
N GLU A 130 8.68 -19.88 10.41
CA GLU A 130 7.33 -20.41 10.16
C GLU A 130 6.56 -20.71 11.44
N VAL A 131 5.24 -20.62 11.35
CA VAL A 131 4.31 -20.86 12.46
C VAL A 131 3.19 -21.77 11.98
N GLU A 132 3.04 -22.96 12.58
CA GLU A 132 1.94 -23.88 12.30
C GLU A 132 1.05 -24.02 13.54
N GLY A 133 -0.28 -23.97 13.38
CA GLY A 133 -1.20 -24.04 14.52
C GLY A 133 -2.67 -24.26 14.17
N ILE A 134 -3.51 -24.22 15.20
CA ILE A 134 -4.98 -24.34 15.08
C ILE A 134 -5.63 -22.97 15.09
N VAL A 135 -6.72 -22.78 14.35
CA VAL A 135 -7.43 -21.50 14.25
C VAL A 135 -8.74 -21.52 15.03
N GLY A 136 -9.06 -20.40 15.67
CA GLY A 136 -10.32 -20.16 16.36
C GLY A 136 -10.63 -18.68 16.47
N VAL A 137 -11.79 -18.38 17.05
CA VAL A 137 -12.24 -17.02 17.36
C VAL A 137 -12.29 -16.86 18.87
N ASP A 138 -11.74 -15.77 19.38
CA ASP A 138 -11.90 -15.32 20.76
C ASP A 138 -11.81 -13.78 20.81
N LYS A 139 -12.09 -13.23 21.97
CA LYS A 139 -12.01 -11.79 22.23
C LYS A 139 -10.56 -11.36 22.41
N ALA A 140 -10.09 -10.48 21.52
CA ALA A 140 -8.77 -9.82 21.59
C ALA A 140 -8.91 -8.34 21.95
N CYS A 141 -8.17 -7.89 22.96
CA CYS A 141 -8.21 -6.55 23.56
C CYS A 141 -6.81 -5.91 23.57
N LEU A 142 -6.54 -5.02 22.62
CA LEU A 142 -5.34 -4.18 22.62
C LEU A 142 -5.43 -3.17 23.77
N LEU A 143 -4.46 -3.18 24.72
CA LEU A 143 -4.55 -2.49 26.02
C LEU A 143 -4.29 -0.97 25.96
N ALA A 144 -5.02 -0.31 25.06
CA ALA A 144 -4.91 1.12 24.83
C ALA A 144 -5.55 1.96 25.96
N LYS A 145 -4.97 3.12 26.23
CA LYS A 145 -5.47 4.11 27.21
C LYS A 145 -6.11 5.30 26.47
N PRO A 146 -7.23 5.88 26.96
CA PRO A 146 -7.85 5.66 28.27
C PRO A 146 -8.81 4.44 28.37
N VAL A 147 -9.14 3.80 27.24
CA VAL A 147 -10.06 2.63 27.18
C VAL A 147 -9.51 1.66 26.13
N PRO A 148 -9.40 0.34 26.42
CA PRO A 148 -8.86 -0.63 25.48
C PRO A 148 -9.72 -0.74 24.21
N LEU A 149 -9.12 -1.34 23.18
CA LEU A 149 -9.78 -1.64 21.91
C LEU A 149 -9.96 -3.15 21.80
N CYS A 150 -11.20 -3.60 21.99
CA CYS A 150 -11.58 -5.01 22.07
C CYS A 150 -12.47 -5.41 20.90
N VAL A 151 -12.20 -6.57 20.33
CA VAL A 151 -12.94 -7.16 19.21
C VAL A 151 -12.99 -8.68 19.36
N GLU A 152 -14.03 -9.31 18.83
CA GLU A 152 -13.95 -10.74 18.51
C GLU A 152 -13.05 -10.88 17.28
N GLN A 153 -12.02 -11.73 17.38
CA GLN A 153 -10.97 -11.87 16.36
C GLN A 153 -10.70 -13.34 16.08
N GLU A 154 -10.54 -13.67 14.80
CA GLU A 154 -10.03 -14.95 14.33
C GLU A 154 -8.49 -14.95 14.42
N PHE A 155 -7.89 -15.96 15.06
CA PHE A 155 -6.44 -16.05 15.22
C PHE A 155 -5.94 -17.49 15.34
N LEU A 156 -4.64 -17.64 15.14
CA LEU A 156 -3.93 -18.91 15.20
C LEU A 156 -3.26 -19.12 16.58
N VAL A 157 -3.43 -20.32 17.14
CA VAL A 157 -2.75 -20.79 18.35
C VAL A 157 -1.67 -21.77 17.92
N ALA A 158 -0.43 -21.32 17.96
CA ALA A 158 0.71 -22.02 17.41
C ALA A 158 0.97 -23.35 18.14
N LYS A 159 1.22 -24.40 17.37
CA LYS A 159 1.65 -25.73 17.82
C LYS A 159 3.11 -26.00 17.48
N GLN A 160 3.62 -25.38 16.42
CA GLN A 160 5.03 -25.36 16.07
C GLN A 160 5.42 -23.92 15.68
N VAL A 161 6.61 -23.50 16.08
CA VAL A 161 7.23 -22.24 15.69
C VAL A 161 8.70 -22.57 15.38
N SER A 162 9.15 -22.22 14.17
CA SER A 162 10.52 -22.47 13.71
C SER A 162 11.19 -21.17 13.30
N ASP A 163 12.47 -21.05 13.65
CA ASP A 163 13.36 -19.91 13.38
C ASP A 163 12.91 -18.52 13.92
N LEU A 164 11.76 -18.44 14.59
CA LEU A 164 11.30 -17.28 15.36
C LEU A 164 11.50 -17.51 16.87
N SER A 165 12.19 -16.58 17.56
CA SER A 165 12.53 -16.73 18.99
C SER A 165 11.46 -16.20 19.94
N LEU A 166 10.63 -17.10 20.49
CA LEU A 166 9.59 -16.81 21.50
C LEU A 166 10.12 -16.35 22.89
N ASN A 167 11.44 -16.26 23.09
CA ASN A 167 12.02 -15.78 24.34
C ASN A 167 11.61 -14.32 24.67
N THR A 168 11.36 -13.51 23.64
CA THR A 168 11.13 -12.06 23.74
C THR A 168 9.66 -11.65 23.60
N PHE A 169 8.88 -12.38 22.80
CA PHE A 169 7.47 -12.09 22.50
C PHE A 169 6.62 -13.38 22.51
N ASP A 170 5.33 -13.24 22.81
CA ASP A 170 4.37 -14.35 22.94
C ASP A 170 3.58 -14.62 21.64
N GLY A 171 3.74 -13.77 20.63
CA GLY A 171 3.13 -13.87 19.30
C GLY A 171 3.21 -12.57 18.49
N ILE A 172 2.45 -12.49 17.39
CA ILE A 172 2.39 -11.31 16.50
C ILE A 172 0.93 -10.90 16.34
N LEU A 173 0.67 -9.58 16.41
CA LEU A 173 -0.61 -8.97 16.05
C LEU A 173 -0.43 -8.21 14.72
N GLY A 174 -0.83 -8.86 13.62
CA GLY A 174 -0.83 -8.28 12.28
C GLY A 174 -1.76 -7.07 12.16
N LEU A 175 -1.22 -6.01 11.57
CA LEU A 175 -1.86 -4.74 11.25
C LEU A 175 -1.80 -4.41 9.75
N GLY A 176 -1.39 -5.36 8.92
CA GLY A 176 -1.48 -5.33 7.46
C GLY A 176 -2.93 -5.36 6.92
N LEU A 177 -3.08 -5.80 5.68
CA LEU A 177 -4.36 -5.86 4.94
C LEU A 177 -4.71 -7.31 4.57
N PRO A 178 -6.00 -7.67 4.34
CA PRO A 178 -6.47 -9.05 4.16
C PRO A 178 -5.70 -9.94 3.19
N GLY A 179 -5.03 -9.33 2.20
CA GLY A 179 -4.28 -10.05 1.19
C GLY A 179 -3.05 -10.84 1.68
N LEU A 180 -2.71 -10.76 2.97
CA LEU A 180 -1.73 -11.63 3.66
C LEU A 180 -2.35 -12.37 4.87
N SER A 181 -3.67 -12.29 5.05
CA SER A 181 -4.36 -12.93 6.19
C SER A 181 -4.95 -14.26 5.74
N HIS A 182 -4.75 -15.29 6.56
CA HIS A 182 -5.43 -16.59 6.45
C HIS A 182 -6.80 -16.55 7.13
N ALA A 183 -6.99 -15.65 8.10
CA ALA A 183 -8.28 -15.36 8.71
C ALA A 183 -9.25 -14.68 7.73
N ASN A 184 -10.55 -14.85 7.96
CA ASN A 184 -11.62 -14.21 7.18
C ASN A 184 -11.67 -12.68 7.38
N GLN A 185 -11.01 -12.16 8.42
CA GLN A 185 -11.03 -10.76 8.82
C GLN A 185 -9.80 -10.38 9.64
N ASP A 186 -8.98 -9.46 9.11
CA ASP A 186 -7.84 -8.88 9.82
C ASP A 186 -8.27 -7.99 11.01
N PHE A 187 -7.35 -7.79 11.96
CA PHE A 187 -7.62 -7.02 13.18
C PHE A 187 -7.94 -5.53 12.90
N VAL A 188 -7.38 -4.92 11.85
CA VAL A 188 -7.65 -3.51 11.50
C VAL A 188 -9.09 -3.36 10.98
N GLN A 189 -9.61 -4.34 10.26
CA GLN A 189 -11.04 -4.43 9.91
C GLN A 189 -11.91 -4.66 11.13
N SER A 190 -11.54 -5.58 12.03
CA SER A 190 -12.27 -5.81 13.28
C SER A 190 -12.40 -4.51 14.08
N LEU A 191 -11.31 -3.77 14.25
CA LEU A 191 -11.31 -2.46 14.87
C LEU A 191 -12.18 -1.45 14.12
N ALA A 192 -12.04 -1.35 12.80
CA ALA A 192 -12.76 -0.35 11.99
C ALA A 192 -14.26 -0.64 11.83
N ARG A 193 -14.70 -1.89 12.04
CA ARG A 193 -16.13 -2.27 12.12
C ARG A 193 -16.72 -1.93 13.50
N SER A 194 -16.01 -2.27 14.57
CA SER A 194 -16.48 -2.08 15.96
C SER A 194 -16.37 -0.64 16.48
N TYR A 195 -15.34 0.11 16.05
CA TYR A 195 -15.05 1.46 16.55
C TYR A 195 -15.05 2.48 15.41
N ARG A 196 -16.20 3.12 15.17
CA ARG A 196 -16.35 4.13 14.10
C ARG A 196 -15.41 5.34 14.25
N GLU A 197 -14.88 5.61 15.45
CA GLU A 197 -13.86 6.65 15.63
C GLU A 197 -12.44 6.18 15.32
N VAL A 198 -12.16 4.87 15.25
CA VAL A 198 -10.85 4.31 14.89
C VAL A 198 -10.78 4.15 13.38
N GLN A 199 -10.30 5.20 12.73
CA GLN A 199 -10.23 5.30 11.27
C GLN A 199 -8.80 5.07 10.76
N CYS A 200 -7.80 5.50 11.54
CA CYS A 200 -6.39 5.36 11.22
C CYS A 200 -5.60 4.98 12.49
N PHE A 201 -4.35 4.56 12.27
CA PHE A 201 -3.34 4.43 13.31
C PHE A 201 -2.02 5.11 12.91
N SER A 202 -1.14 5.33 13.90
CA SER A 202 0.21 5.86 13.69
C SER A 202 1.18 5.37 14.74
N PHE A 203 2.43 5.12 14.35
CA PHE A 203 3.52 4.75 15.25
C PHE A 203 4.44 5.94 15.56
N SER A 204 5.05 5.91 16.74
CA SER A 204 6.11 6.81 17.19
C SER A 204 7.13 5.96 17.93
N LEU A 205 8.29 5.73 17.29
CA LEU A 205 9.33 4.80 17.73
C LEU A 205 10.60 5.57 18.10
N ASN A 206 11.22 5.21 19.23
CA ASN A 206 12.26 6.02 19.86
C ASN A 206 13.29 5.16 20.60
N ARG A 207 14.51 5.11 20.06
CA ARG A 207 15.63 4.23 20.47
C ARG A 207 16.20 4.55 21.86
N GLU A 208 16.23 5.82 22.21
CA GLU A 208 16.99 6.34 23.36
C GLU A 208 16.21 6.34 24.70
N ASP A 209 14.91 6.04 24.69
CA ASP A 209 14.00 6.38 25.79
C ASP A 209 12.68 5.59 25.66
N SER A 210 12.22 4.90 26.72
CA SER A 210 11.08 3.95 26.73
C SER A 210 9.71 4.63 26.63
N LYS A 211 9.54 5.40 25.55
CA LYS A 211 8.42 6.31 25.28
C LYS A 211 7.76 6.00 23.93
N SER A 212 8.11 4.89 23.30
CA SER A 212 7.48 4.41 22.07
C SER A 212 5.99 4.13 22.28
N PHE A 213 5.17 4.46 21.29
CA PHE A 213 3.72 4.26 21.34
C PHE A 213 3.09 4.12 19.94
N ALA A 214 2.03 3.33 19.86
CA ALA A 214 1.06 3.40 18.78
C ALA A 214 -0.16 4.23 19.20
N LEU A 215 -0.80 4.90 18.24
CA LEU A 215 -2.05 5.64 18.43
C LEU A 215 -3.11 5.14 17.45
N PHE A 216 -4.35 5.05 17.92
CA PHE A 216 -5.52 4.65 17.14
C PHE A 216 -6.63 5.70 17.30
N GLY A 217 -7.35 6.04 16.23
CA GLY A 217 -8.45 7.02 16.30
C GLY A 217 -8.73 7.78 15.00
N PRO A 218 -9.35 8.98 15.08
CA PRO A 218 -9.71 9.74 13.90
C PRO A 218 -8.48 10.30 13.18
N CYS A 219 -8.40 10.06 11.88
CA CYS A 219 -7.24 10.40 11.05
C CYS A 219 -6.83 11.88 11.17
N ALA A 220 -7.81 12.80 11.20
CA ALA A 220 -7.55 14.24 11.36
C ALA A 220 -6.87 14.62 12.69
N LYS A 221 -7.07 13.85 13.78
CA LYS A 221 -6.37 14.08 15.06
C LYS A 221 -4.95 13.48 15.05
N LEU A 222 -4.77 12.36 14.35
CA LEU A 222 -3.46 11.74 14.13
C LEU A 222 -2.58 12.63 13.25
N LEU A 223 -3.11 13.11 12.11
CA LEU A 223 -2.45 14.07 11.21
C LEU A 223 -1.96 15.30 11.97
N ARG A 224 -2.84 15.94 12.77
CA ARG A 224 -2.50 17.12 13.59
C ARG A 224 -1.40 16.88 14.60
N LYS A 225 -1.52 15.78 15.35
CA LYS A 225 -0.52 15.44 16.36
C LYS A 225 0.83 15.19 15.69
N ALA A 226 0.85 14.37 14.65
CA ALA A 226 2.07 14.00 13.96
C ALA A 226 2.65 15.16 13.13
N ALA A 227 1.84 16.11 12.64
CA ALA A 227 2.31 17.37 12.05
C ALA A 227 3.10 18.21 13.08
N LYS A 228 2.55 18.36 14.29
CA LYS A 228 3.25 19.00 15.42
C LYS A 228 4.54 18.27 15.81
N GLU A 229 4.58 16.94 15.73
CA GLU A 229 5.75 16.11 16.10
C GLU A 229 6.81 15.97 14.99
N THR A 230 6.43 16.13 13.72
CA THR A 230 7.32 16.22 12.54
C THR A 230 7.84 17.63 12.29
N HIS A 231 7.22 18.64 12.89
CA HIS A 231 7.38 20.07 12.56
C HIS A 231 6.99 20.44 11.10
N LEU A 232 6.22 19.60 10.42
CA LEU A 232 5.71 19.84 9.06
C LEU A 232 4.29 20.47 9.09
N PRO A 233 3.92 21.32 8.10
CA PRO A 233 2.53 21.71 7.85
C PRO A 233 1.60 20.50 7.71
N GLU A 234 0.32 20.59 8.14
CA GLU A 234 -0.62 19.45 8.09
C GLU A 234 -0.74 18.81 6.69
N GLU A 235 -0.61 19.60 5.62
CA GLU A 235 -0.64 19.17 4.22
C GLU A 235 0.61 18.36 3.82
N GLN A 236 1.82 18.90 4.02
CA GLN A 236 3.08 18.17 3.79
C GLN A 236 3.17 16.92 4.68
N ALA A 237 2.70 17.03 5.91
CA ALA A 237 2.61 15.92 6.84
C ALA A 237 1.59 14.85 6.39
N ALA A 238 0.61 15.20 5.57
CA ALA A 238 -0.28 14.23 4.92
C ALA A 238 0.34 13.56 3.68
N LEU A 239 1.43 14.09 3.11
CA LEU A 239 2.24 13.37 2.11
C LEU A 239 2.99 12.17 2.72
N LEU A 240 3.27 12.22 4.03
CA LEU A 240 3.75 11.08 4.82
C LEU A 240 2.64 10.04 5.11
N SER A 241 1.53 10.05 4.36
CA SER A 241 0.51 9.01 4.44
C SER A 241 0.82 7.85 3.50
N VAL A 242 0.93 6.67 4.08
CA VAL A 242 0.90 5.42 3.34
C VAL A 242 -0.53 5.20 2.86
N GLN A 243 -0.66 4.91 1.56
CA GLN A 243 -1.96 4.71 0.93
C GLN A 243 -2.17 3.24 0.60
N ARG A 244 -3.43 2.84 0.54
CA ARG A 244 -3.87 1.45 0.43
C ARG A 244 -3.73 0.97 -1.02
N LEU A 245 -2.51 0.66 -1.46
CA LEU A 245 -2.20 0.27 -2.84
C LEU A 245 -2.36 -1.25 -3.06
N PHE A 246 -3.52 -1.66 -3.56
CA PHE A 246 -3.74 -3.05 -3.98
C PHE A 246 -3.34 -3.29 -5.43
N GLY A 247 -2.66 -4.42 -5.67
CA GLY A 247 -2.28 -4.85 -7.00
C GLY A 247 -1.09 -5.81 -6.99
N PHE A 248 0.09 -5.29 -6.64
CA PHE A 248 1.36 -5.94 -6.95
C PHE A 248 2.03 -6.64 -5.76
N ALA A 249 1.75 -6.18 -4.54
CA ALA A 249 1.99 -6.90 -3.29
C ALA A 249 0.69 -6.82 -2.49
N ARG A 250 0.06 -7.96 -2.25
CA ARG A 250 -1.15 -8.06 -1.43
C ARG A 250 -0.76 -7.86 0.04
N GLY A 251 -1.66 -7.30 0.86
CA GLY A 251 -1.45 -7.11 2.30
C GLY A 251 -0.62 -5.90 2.74
N TRP A 252 0.40 -5.50 1.96
CA TRP A 252 1.36 -4.48 2.37
C TRP A 252 0.84 -3.03 2.34
N TRP A 253 1.30 -2.22 3.31
CA TRP A 253 1.12 -0.77 3.30
C TRP A 253 2.20 -0.09 2.44
N LEU A 254 1.90 0.14 1.16
CA LEU A 254 2.84 0.70 0.20
C LEU A 254 2.72 2.22 0.01
N VAL A 255 3.85 2.92 -0.06
CA VAL A 255 3.99 4.30 -0.54
C VAL A 255 4.88 4.33 -1.78
N SER A 256 4.65 5.27 -2.70
CA SER A 256 5.59 5.54 -3.80
C SER A 256 6.33 6.84 -3.54
N LEU A 257 7.66 6.77 -3.50
CA LEU A 257 8.57 7.88 -3.24
C LEU A 257 9.80 7.76 -4.15
N ALA A 258 10.61 8.81 -4.22
CA ALA A 258 11.93 8.71 -4.83
C ALA A 258 12.99 8.50 -3.74
N ILE A 259 13.95 7.61 -4.00
CA ILE A 259 15.15 7.45 -3.17
C ILE A 259 16.33 8.00 -3.98
N SER A 260 17.21 8.75 -3.32
CA SER A 260 18.52 9.11 -3.88
C SER A 260 19.66 8.90 -2.90
N CYS A 261 20.86 8.73 -3.44
CA CYS A 261 22.12 8.85 -2.73
C CYS A 261 23.08 9.66 -3.62
N ASP A 262 23.53 10.81 -3.14
CA ASP A 262 24.37 11.76 -3.90
C ASP A 262 25.77 11.19 -4.25
N GLY A 263 26.13 10.06 -3.62
CA GLY A 263 27.14 9.13 -4.11
C GLY A 263 28.58 9.34 -3.61
N THR A 264 29.41 8.33 -3.86
CA THR A 264 30.86 8.40 -3.69
C THR A 264 31.53 8.63 -5.05
N ARG A 265 32.66 9.37 -5.05
CA ARG A 265 33.54 9.48 -6.22
C ARG A 265 34.51 8.31 -6.20
N ILE A 266 34.50 7.49 -7.24
CA ILE A 266 35.43 6.37 -7.40
C ILE A 266 36.28 6.62 -8.64
N TRP A 267 37.59 6.45 -8.48
CA TRP A 267 38.51 6.41 -9.60
C TRP A 267 38.43 5.03 -10.25
N GLN A 268 37.72 4.92 -11.38
CA GLN A 268 37.82 3.74 -12.23
C GLN A 268 39.10 3.84 -13.05
N GLY A 269 40.15 3.17 -12.57
CA GLY A 269 41.38 3.02 -13.34
C GLY A 269 41.14 2.29 -14.68
N PRO A 270 42.03 2.49 -15.67
CA PRO A 270 41.93 1.78 -16.94
C PRO A 270 41.94 0.27 -16.71
N ASP A 271 40.99 -0.44 -17.33
CA ASP A 271 40.86 -1.90 -17.23
C ASP A 271 42.18 -2.59 -17.61
N MET A 272 42.57 -3.61 -16.86
CA MET A 272 43.86 -4.29 -16.99
C MET A 272 44.04 -4.88 -18.41
N TYR A 273 42.96 -5.32 -19.05
CA TYR A 273 42.97 -5.76 -20.45
C TYR A 273 43.27 -4.62 -21.44
N SER A 274 42.85 -3.39 -21.13
CA SER A 274 43.17 -2.20 -21.94
C SER A 274 44.63 -1.78 -21.77
N ILE A 275 45.19 -1.93 -20.57
CA ILE A 275 46.62 -1.70 -20.30
C ILE A 275 47.46 -2.71 -21.10
N CYS A 276 47.22 -4.01 -20.91
CA CYS A 276 47.99 -5.04 -21.61
C CYS A 276 47.79 -5.03 -23.14
N GLY A 277 46.62 -4.62 -23.64
CA GLY A 277 46.40 -4.38 -25.07
C GLY A 277 47.30 -3.27 -25.63
N LEU A 278 47.51 -2.18 -24.87
CA LEU A 278 48.43 -1.10 -25.23
C LEU A 278 49.90 -1.53 -25.12
N GLU A 279 50.27 -2.34 -24.11
CA GLU A 279 51.62 -2.91 -23.97
C GLU A 279 52.00 -3.78 -25.18
N VAL A 280 51.11 -4.70 -25.58
CA VAL A 280 51.33 -5.57 -26.74
C VAL A 280 51.41 -4.74 -28.04
N ALA A 281 50.55 -3.75 -28.23
CA ALA A 281 50.61 -2.85 -29.38
C ALA A 281 51.92 -2.04 -29.43
N ALA A 282 52.39 -1.53 -28.29
CA ALA A 282 53.66 -0.79 -28.21
C ALA A 282 54.87 -1.69 -28.54
N LEU A 283 54.92 -2.91 -28.00
CA LEU A 283 55.97 -3.89 -28.29
C LEU A 283 55.98 -4.31 -29.77
N LEU A 284 54.81 -4.46 -30.39
CA LEU A 284 54.69 -4.72 -31.84
C LEU A 284 55.18 -3.53 -32.69
N LEU A 285 54.82 -2.29 -32.33
CA LEU A 285 55.28 -1.10 -33.06
C LEU A 285 56.80 -0.90 -32.93
N LEU A 286 57.39 -1.25 -31.80
CA LEU A 286 58.84 -1.23 -31.59
C LEU A 286 59.57 -2.32 -32.40
N SER A 287 59.01 -3.52 -32.52
CA SER A 287 59.60 -4.58 -33.36
C SER A 287 59.50 -4.29 -34.87
N LEU A 288 58.55 -3.45 -35.29
CA LEU A 288 58.41 -2.96 -36.66
C LEU A 288 59.37 -1.82 -37.04
N TYR A 289 60.16 -1.26 -36.12
CA TYR A 289 61.06 -0.13 -36.40
C TYR A 289 62.43 -0.61 -36.92
N PRO A 290 62.71 -0.60 -38.25
CA PRO A 290 63.86 -1.31 -38.79
C PRO A 290 65.08 -0.40 -38.67
N GLY A 291 65.96 -0.69 -37.71
CA GLY A 291 67.22 0.04 -37.51
C GLY A 291 68.10 -0.03 -38.76
N ARG A 292 68.08 1.04 -39.58
CA ARG A 292 68.79 1.15 -40.88
C ARG A 292 70.32 1.12 -40.71
N ARG A 293 70.88 -0.07 -40.52
CA ARG A 293 72.32 -0.32 -40.64
C ARG A 293 72.69 -0.49 -42.11
N SER A 294 73.10 0.61 -42.75
CA SER A 294 73.90 0.54 -43.98
C SER A 294 75.22 -0.18 -43.69
N SER A 295 75.58 -1.17 -44.51
CA SER A 295 76.73 -2.04 -44.26
C SER A 295 77.52 -2.41 -45.53
N ARG A 296 78.35 -1.47 -46.01
CA ARG A 296 79.58 -1.77 -46.75
C ARG A 296 80.73 -0.93 -46.17
N GLY A 297 81.72 -1.61 -45.59
CA GLY A 297 82.85 -0.97 -44.90
C GLY A 297 83.33 -1.80 -43.70
N GLN A 298 84.46 -2.49 -43.86
CA GLN A 298 85.09 -3.37 -42.86
C GLN A 298 85.68 -2.58 -41.66
N SER A 299 86.40 -3.30 -40.80
CA SER A 299 87.17 -2.81 -39.63
C SER A 299 86.41 -2.49 -38.33
N SER A 300 87.08 -2.82 -37.21
CA SER A 300 86.76 -2.56 -35.78
C SER A 300 85.34 -2.92 -35.28
N ASP A 301 85.01 -4.21 -35.33
CA ASP A 301 83.67 -4.74 -35.02
C ASP A 301 83.22 -4.53 -33.56
N CYS A 302 84.12 -4.56 -32.56
CA CYS A 302 83.74 -4.36 -31.15
C CYS A 302 83.10 -2.98 -30.91
N ARG A 303 83.73 -1.88 -31.37
CA ARG A 303 83.18 -0.52 -31.24
C ARG A 303 81.90 -0.35 -32.08
N LYS A 304 81.86 -0.99 -33.27
CA LYS A 304 80.67 -1.23 -34.10
C LYS A 304 79.47 -1.77 -33.28
N ARG A 305 79.68 -2.87 -32.54
CA ARG A 305 78.65 -3.56 -31.74
C ARG A 305 78.24 -2.77 -30.51
N VAL A 306 79.19 -2.34 -29.68
CA VAL A 306 78.90 -1.57 -28.43
C VAL A 306 78.06 -0.32 -28.73
N CYS A 307 78.43 0.47 -29.74
CA CYS A 307 77.71 1.70 -30.06
C CYS A 307 76.24 1.45 -30.46
N ASN A 308 75.94 0.32 -31.12
CA ASN A 308 74.56 -0.04 -31.48
C ASN A 308 73.81 -0.75 -30.35
N ALA A 309 74.50 -1.46 -29.46
CA ALA A 309 73.91 -1.95 -28.21
C ALA A 309 73.49 -0.77 -27.31
N CYS A 310 74.34 0.26 -27.18
CA CYS A 310 73.99 1.50 -26.49
C CYS A 310 72.82 2.23 -27.17
N PHE A 311 72.76 2.28 -28.50
CA PHE A 311 71.65 2.89 -29.23
C PHE A 311 70.33 2.13 -28.98
N ALA A 312 70.35 0.79 -29.04
CA ALA A 312 69.20 -0.06 -28.74
C ALA A 312 68.75 0.09 -27.27
N LEU A 313 69.69 0.15 -26.31
CA LEU A 313 69.38 0.44 -24.91
C LEU A 313 68.72 1.82 -24.76
N CYS A 314 69.25 2.84 -25.44
CA CYS A 314 68.74 4.20 -25.38
C CYS A 314 67.30 4.27 -25.95
N SER A 315 67.05 3.66 -27.11
CA SER A 315 65.70 3.55 -27.67
C SER A 315 64.75 2.74 -26.78
N PHE A 316 65.22 1.67 -26.13
CA PHE A 316 64.43 0.90 -25.16
C PHE A 316 64.04 1.74 -23.94
N PHE A 317 65.00 2.44 -23.31
CA PHE A 317 64.71 3.34 -22.19
C PHE A 317 63.80 4.52 -22.60
N GLN A 318 63.98 5.06 -23.81
CA GLN A 318 63.14 6.14 -24.33
C GLN A 318 61.70 5.67 -24.58
N ALA A 319 61.52 4.45 -25.09
CA ALA A 319 60.21 3.82 -25.22
C ALA A 319 59.57 3.50 -23.85
N LEU A 320 60.36 2.99 -22.88
CA LEU A 320 59.89 2.73 -21.52
C LEU A 320 59.44 4.02 -20.81
N VAL A 321 60.18 5.13 -20.97
CA VAL A 321 59.78 6.44 -20.44
C VAL A 321 58.50 6.95 -21.12
N LEU A 322 58.37 6.81 -22.44
CA LEU A 322 57.12 7.14 -23.15
C LEU A 322 55.94 6.28 -22.69
N MET A 323 56.14 4.98 -22.44
CA MET A 323 55.12 4.08 -21.90
C MET A 323 54.69 4.50 -20.49
N LEU A 324 55.63 4.77 -19.59
CA LEU A 324 55.35 5.22 -18.23
C LEU A 324 54.62 6.58 -18.21
N LEU A 325 55.01 7.51 -19.10
CA LEU A 325 54.31 8.79 -19.27
C LEU A 325 52.89 8.61 -19.84
N LEU A 326 52.69 7.66 -20.77
CA LEU A 326 51.37 7.36 -21.32
C LEU A 326 50.46 6.73 -20.26
N ILE A 327 50.98 5.80 -19.44
CA ILE A 327 50.26 5.19 -18.31
C ILE A 327 49.91 6.26 -17.28
N ALA A 328 50.86 7.13 -16.90
CA ALA A 328 50.59 8.24 -15.98
C ALA A 328 49.53 9.21 -16.54
N LEU A 329 49.56 9.52 -17.83
CA LEU A 329 48.56 10.35 -18.49
C LEU A 329 47.18 9.67 -18.52
N LEU A 330 47.11 8.38 -18.83
CA LEU A 330 45.86 7.60 -18.78
C LEU A 330 45.29 7.52 -17.35
N VAL A 331 46.15 7.41 -16.34
CA VAL A 331 45.77 7.44 -14.92
C VAL A 331 45.21 8.81 -14.50
N LEU A 332 45.82 9.90 -14.98
CA LEU A 332 45.38 11.28 -14.73
C LEU A 332 44.12 11.68 -15.52
N LEU A 333 43.88 11.06 -16.67
CA LEU A 333 42.69 11.28 -17.51
C LEU A 333 41.54 10.29 -17.25
N ALA A 334 41.75 9.27 -16.43
CA ALA A 334 40.72 8.29 -16.08
C ALA A 334 39.51 8.99 -15.39
N PRO A 335 38.27 8.72 -15.84
CA PRO A 335 37.11 9.44 -15.36
C PRO A 335 36.80 9.12 -13.89
N MET A 336 36.70 10.16 -13.07
CA MET A 336 36.04 10.10 -11.76
C MET A 336 34.55 9.79 -11.96
N VAL A 337 34.16 8.52 -11.80
CA VAL A 337 32.76 8.12 -11.84
C VAL A 337 32.14 8.43 -10.47
N VAL A 338 30.95 9.04 -10.47
CA VAL A 338 30.13 9.13 -9.26
C VAL A 338 29.22 7.91 -9.24
N ASN A 339 29.45 7.00 -8.31
CA ASN A 339 28.46 5.97 -8.01
C ASN A 339 27.36 6.67 -7.20
N ALA A 340 26.29 7.09 -7.89
CA ALA A 340 25.10 7.69 -7.31
C ALA A 340 23.88 6.82 -7.62
N PHE A 341 22.91 6.81 -6.72
CA PHE A 341 21.63 6.14 -6.93
C PHE A 341 20.52 7.17 -7.00
N GLN A 342 19.60 7.03 -7.96
CA GLN A 342 18.34 7.76 -7.96
C GLN A 342 17.25 6.95 -8.67
N SER A 343 16.18 6.60 -7.95
CA SER A 343 15.06 5.84 -8.51
C SER A 343 13.74 6.22 -7.84
N LYS A 344 12.62 6.09 -8.58
CA LYS A 344 11.27 6.15 -8.01
C LYS A 344 10.76 4.74 -7.79
N VAL A 345 10.52 4.40 -6.53
CA VAL A 345 10.27 3.03 -6.07
C VAL A 345 8.89 2.89 -5.42
N LEU A 346 8.49 1.65 -5.19
CA LEU A 346 7.44 1.28 -4.22
C LEU A 346 8.11 0.81 -2.93
N VAL A 347 7.51 1.19 -1.81
CA VAL A 347 8.09 1.03 -0.48
C VAL A 347 7.01 0.60 0.52
N ALA A 348 7.20 -0.53 1.18
CA ALA A 348 6.47 -0.88 2.38
C ALA A 348 7.04 -0.13 3.60
N LEU A 349 6.18 0.40 4.46
CA LEU A 349 6.57 0.75 5.83
C LEU A 349 6.16 -0.38 6.75
N ASP A 350 7.09 -0.90 7.55
CA ASP A 350 6.89 -2.13 8.30
C ASP A 350 7.49 -2.05 9.71
N THR A 351 6.68 -2.32 10.73
CA THR A 351 7.06 -2.38 12.15
C THR A 351 7.28 -3.82 12.66
N GLY A 352 7.16 -4.83 11.80
CA GLY A 352 7.65 -6.18 12.03
C GLY A 352 9.10 -6.39 11.58
N THR A 353 9.65 -5.49 10.76
CA THR A 353 11.00 -5.56 10.21
C THR A 353 11.91 -4.49 10.84
N SER A 354 13.11 -4.88 11.31
CA SER A 354 14.07 -3.92 11.89
C SER A 354 14.84 -3.10 10.85
N LEU A 355 15.12 -3.67 9.67
CA LEU A 355 16.10 -3.14 8.70
C LEU A 355 15.47 -2.46 7.48
N ILE A 356 16.30 -1.80 6.68
CA ILE A 356 15.97 -1.40 5.32
C ILE A 356 16.27 -2.58 4.39
N VAL A 357 15.24 -3.25 3.89
CA VAL A 357 15.38 -4.35 2.93
C VAL A 357 15.22 -3.80 1.51
N ILE A 358 16.27 -3.98 0.71
CA ILE A 358 16.35 -3.48 -0.67
C ILE A 358 16.14 -4.64 -1.64
N PRO A 359 15.41 -4.45 -2.76
CA PRO A 359 15.41 -5.38 -3.89
C PRO A 359 16.83 -5.71 -4.36
N THR A 360 17.14 -6.99 -4.60
CA THR A 360 18.45 -7.44 -5.12
C THR A 360 18.88 -6.69 -6.39
N GLU A 361 17.92 -6.32 -7.25
CA GLU A 361 18.14 -5.50 -8.46
C GLU A 361 18.60 -4.05 -8.19
N ASN A 362 18.42 -3.53 -6.96
CA ASN A 362 18.81 -2.17 -6.56
C ASN A 362 19.99 -2.18 -5.58
N PHE A 363 20.07 -3.20 -4.71
CA PHE A 363 20.97 -3.23 -3.54
C PHE A 363 22.42 -2.89 -3.87
N GLN A 364 23.03 -3.53 -4.88
CA GLN A 364 24.44 -3.29 -5.22
C GLN A 364 24.71 -1.82 -5.57
N GLN A 365 23.84 -1.18 -6.37
CA GLN A 365 23.99 0.22 -6.76
C GLN A 365 23.86 1.18 -5.56
N VAL A 366 22.97 0.84 -4.62
CA VAL A 366 22.76 1.62 -3.40
C VAL A 366 23.96 1.48 -2.46
N ALA A 367 24.46 0.26 -2.25
CA ALA A 367 25.63 0.00 -1.42
C ALA A 367 26.89 0.65 -2.01
N ASP A 368 27.14 0.51 -3.32
CA ASP A 368 28.24 1.18 -4.02
C ASP A 368 28.14 2.72 -3.90
N ALA A 369 26.93 3.28 -3.94
CA ALA A 369 26.72 4.72 -3.80
C ALA A 369 26.94 5.22 -2.36
N MET A 370 26.56 4.44 -1.35
CA MET A 370 26.75 4.77 0.06
C MET A 370 28.20 4.62 0.51
N PHE A 371 28.83 3.47 0.22
CA PHE A 371 30.09 3.06 0.84
C PHE A 371 31.30 3.18 -0.10
N GLY A 372 31.08 3.19 -1.42
CA GLY A 372 32.15 3.25 -2.41
C GLY A 372 33.15 2.10 -2.26
N LEU A 373 34.45 2.42 -2.30
CA LEU A 373 35.52 1.43 -2.15
C LEU A 373 35.43 0.66 -0.82
N ARG A 374 35.02 1.31 0.29
CA ARG A 374 34.88 0.66 1.61
C ARG A 374 33.91 -0.52 1.61
N LEU A 375 32.99 -0.61 0.64
CA LEU A 375 32.09 -1.75 0.50
C LEU A 375 32.84 -3.08 0.32
N ARG A 376 33.96 -3.07 -0.40
CA ARG A 376 34.76 -4.26 -0.69
C ARG A 376 35.79 -4.55 0.39
N ASP A 377 36.35 -3.48 0.95
CA ASP A 377 37.49 -3.56 1.88
C ASP A 377 37.06 -3.68 3.35
N SER A 378 35.78 -3.42 3.66
CA SER A 378 35.31 -3.25 5.05
C SER A 378 33.85 -3.64 5.29
N CYS A 379 33.21 -4.37 4.39
CA CYS A 379 31.86 -4.92 4.57
C CYS A 379 31.73 -6.36 4.01
N VAL A 380 30.73 -7.09 4.51
CA VAL A 380 30.34 -8.43 4.04
C VAL A 380 28.82 -8.58 4.07
N LEU A 381 28.25 -9.31 3.11
CA LEU A 381 26.85 -9.71 3.14
C LEU A 381 26.73 -11.07 3.84
N SER A 382 26.01 -11.12 4.96
CA SER A 382 25.80 -12.32 5.79
C SER A 382 24.31 -12.49 6.08
N ASN A 383 23.74 -13.68 5.81
CA ASN A 383 22.31 -13.96 5.97
C ASN A 383 21.39 -12.88 5.35
N SER A 384 21.79 -12.36 4.19
CA SER A 384 21.14 -11.24 3.47
C SER A 384 21.25 -9.85 4.11
N GLU A 385 21.90 -9.71 5.26
CA GLU A 385 22.21 -8.43 5.92
C GLU A 385 23.61 -7.93 5.56
N LEU A 386 23.79 -6.61 5.46
CA LEU A 386 25.11 -6.01 5.23
C LEU A 386 25.77 -5.63 6.56
N LEU A 387 26.83 -6.35 6.91
CA LEU A 387 27.69 -6.08 8.05
C LEU A 387 28.92 -5.29 7.58
N CYS A 388 29.39 -4.32 8.35
CA CYS A 388 30.54 -3.48 8.03
C CYS A 388 31.38 -3.21 9.28
N ALA A 389 32.67 -2.90 9.13
CA ALA A 389 33.46 -2.35 10.22
C ALA A 389 32.84 -1.02 10.70
N CYS A 390 32.69 -0.84 12.02
CA CYS A 390 31.89 0.26 12.58
C CYS A 390 32.35 1.68 12.15
N GLU A 391 33.64 1.88 11.86
CA GLU A 391 34.17 3.16 11.39
C GLU A 391 33.59 3.64 10.04
N VAL A 392 33.18 2.70 9.17
CA VAL A 392 32.64 3.00 7.82
C VAL A 392 31.38 3.88 7.91
N ALA A 393 30.65 3.82 9.02
CA ALA A 393 29.46 4.63 9.30
C ALA A 393 29.71 6.15 9.24
N ALA A 394 30.95 6.60 9.48
CA ALA A 394 31.33 8.01 9.44
C ALA A 394 31.70 8.51 8.04
N GLU A 395 32.15 7.62 7.14
CA GLU A 395 32.59 7.94 5.77
C GLU A 395 31.45 7.84 4.74
N ALA A 396 30.51 6.94 5.01
CA ALA A 396 29.41 6.57 4.12
C ALA A 396 28.40 7.71 3.87
N LYS A 397 27.73 7.68 2.70
CA LYS A 397 26.73 8.66 2.31
C LYS A 397 25.34 8.33 2.86
N ALA A 398 24.57 9.39 3.12
CA ALA A 398 23.17 9.30 3.51
C ALA A 398 22.27 8.79 2.38
N LEU A 399 21.16 8.18 2.77
CA LEU A 399 20.02 7.90 1.89
C LEU A 399 18.96 8.99 2.06
N ASP A 400 18.44 9.50 0.94
CA ASP A 400 17.42 10.53 0.90
C ASP A 400 16.11 10.01 0.33
N PHE A 401 15.05 10.15 1.10
CA PHE A 401 13.70 9.71 0.76
C PHE A 401 12.82 10.93 0.48
N HIS A 402 12.31 11.07 -0.75
CA HIS A 402 11.60 12.24 -1.23
C HIS A 402 10.10 11.94 -1.43
N LEU A 403 9.26 12.51 -0.56
CA LEU A 403 7.80 12.37 -0.58
C LEU A 403 7.16 13.70 -1.04
N GLY A 404 7.05 13.88 -2.35
CA GLY A 404 6.76 15.19 -2.93
C GLY A 404 7.91 16.15 -2.64
N ASP A 405 7.60 17.32 -2.08
CA ASP A 405 8.62 18.33 -1.72
C ASP A 405 9.33 18.04 -0.39
N VAL A 406 8.99 16.95 0.32
CA VAL A 406 9.58 16.59 1.61
C VAL A 406 10.76 15.62 1.43
N ARG A 407 11.99 16.09 1.65
CA ARG A 407 13.22 15.27 1.73
C ARG A 407 13.45 14.80 3.17
N LEU A 408 13.58 13.49 3.37
CA LEU A 408 13.98 12.85 4.63
C LEU A 408 15.34 12.18 4.46
N SER A 409 16.39 12.77 5.01
CA SER A 409 17.75 12.22 4.98
C SER A 409 17.99 11.27 6.16
N LEU A 410 18.52 10.07 5.89
CA LEU A 410 18.94 9.09 6.88
C LEU A 410 20.48 8.92 6.78
N HIS A 411 21.18 9.32 7.83
CA HIS A 411 22.65 9.30 7.88
C HIS A 411 23.15 7.91 8.34
N PRO A 412 24.27 7.36 7.84
CA PRO A 412 24.66 5.98 8.19
C PRO A 412 24.96 5.79 9.69
N LEU A 413 25.49 6.80 10.38
CA LEU A 413 25.58 6.86 11.86
C LEU A 413 24.25 6.67 12.61
N GLN A 414 23.08 6.84 11.96
CA GLN A 414 21.75 6.55 12.52
C GLN A 414 21.27 5.13 12.21
N MET A 415 21.88 4.47 11.23
CA MET A 415 21.50 3.15 10.71
C MET A 415 22.33 2.04 11.35
N PHE A 416 23.62 2.32 11.60
CA PHE A 416 24.58 1.34 12.11
C PHE A 416 24.27 0.98 13.58
N ALA A 417 24.21 -0.33 13.85
CA ALA A 417 24.10 -0.89 15.19
C ALA A 417 25.28 -1.82 15.49
N ASN A 418 25.85 -1.73 16.69
CA ASN A 418 27.00 -2.55 17.09
C ASN A 418 26.57 -4.02 17.28
N VAL A 419 27.29 -4.97 16.68
CA VAL A 419 27.02 -6.41 16.82
C VAL A 419 28.00 -6.99 17.82
N ASN A 420 27.52 -7.20 19.05
CA ASN A 420 28.34 -7.79 20.11
C ASN A 420 28.89 -9.16 19.69
N ALA A 421 30.21 -9.33 19.84
CA ALA A 421 31.00 -10.53 19.56
C ALA A 421 31.34 -10.86 18.08
N GLU A 422 31.02 -9.99 17.11
CA GLU A 422 31.54 -10.14 15.73
C GLU A 422 32.70 -9.16 15.44
N ILE A 423 33.75 -9.67 14.79
CA ILE A 423 34.94 -8.90 14.38
C ILE A 423 35.12 -9.08 12.87
N LEU A 424 35.22 -7.97 12.14
CA LEU A 424 35.51 -7.96 10.70
C LEU A 424 36.99 -7.62 10.49
N GLY A 425 37.82 -8.66 10.34
CA GLY A 425 39.28 -8.53 10.38
C GLY A 425 39.75 -8.25 11.81
N ASP A 426 40.35 -7.08 12.04
CA ASP A 426 40.77 -6.60 13.37
C ASP A 426 39.79 -5.57 13.99
N GLN A 427 38.67 -5.26 13.33
CA GLN A 427 37.74 -4.18 13.74
C GLN A 427 36.37 -4.71 14.21
N PRO A 428 35.70 -4.05 15.17
CA PRO A 428 34.36 -4.44 15.59
C PRO A 428 33.36 -4.32 14.44
N ALA A 429 32.50 -5.33 14.29
CA ALA A 429 31.46 -5.36 13.28
C ALA A 429 30.20 -4.59 13.74
N CYS A 430 29.65 -3.79 12.84
CA CYS A 430 28.36 -3.15 12.96
C CYS A 430 27.44 -3.62 11.84
N ARG A 431 26.19 -3.91 12.19
CA ARG A 431 25.09 -4.12 11.23
C ARG A 431 24.77 -2.77 10.62
N SER A 432 24.88 -2.63 9.29
CA SER A 432 24.78 -1.32 8.61
C SER A 432 23.37 -0.71 8.58
N GLY A 433 22.36 -1.46 9.02
CA GLY A 433 20.94 -1.14 8.88
C GLY A 433 20.34 -1.54 7.53
N LEU A 434 21.12 -2.13 6.61
CA LEU A 434 20.70 -2.58 5.29
C LEU A 434 20.64 -4.11 5.17
N ALA A 435 19.69 -4.60 4.37
CA ALA A 435 19.56 -5.97 3.91
C ALA A 435 19.12 -6.03 2.43
N THR A 436 19.22 -7.19 1.80
CA THR A 436 18.80 -7.43 0.40
C THR A 436 17.89 -8.65 0.29
N GLN A 437 16.79 -8.56 -0.48
CA GLN A 437 15.93 -9.71 -0.77
C GLN A 437 15.35 -9.63 -2.19
N ASP A 438 14.88 -10.75 -2.74
CA ASP A 438 14.20 -10.79 -4.05
C ASP A 438 12.74 -10.29 -3.94
N LEU A 439 12.60 -9.00 -3.63
CA LEU A 439 11.33 -8.30 -3.46
C LEU A 439 11.11 -7.30 -4.59
N ARG A 440 9.84 -7.09 -4.96
CA ARG A 440 9.44 -6.14 -6.02
C ARG A 440 9.14 -4.73 -5.50
N PHE A 441 9.54 -4.45 -4.27
CA PHE A 441 9.38 -3.21 -3.51
C PHE A 441 10.40 -3.22 -2.36
N TRP A 442 10.76 -2.04 -1.85
CA TRP A 442 11.64 -1.92 -0.67
C TRP A 442 10.83 -2.09 0.61
N ILE A 443 11.43 -2.59 1.69
CA ILE A 443 10.86 -2.52 3.05
C ILE A 443 11.67 -1.49 3.85
N LEU A 444 10.99 -0.53 4.46
CA LEU A 444 11.57 0.40 5.43
C LEU A 444 11.12 0.05 6.83
N GLY A 445 11.97 -0.71 7.51
CA GLY A 445 11.83 -1.11 8.90
C GLY A 445 12.19 -0.03 9.92
N ASP A 446 12.36 -0.46 11.17
CA ASP A 446 12.64 0.42 12.32
C ASP A 446 13.89 1.30 12.17
N VAL A 447 14.92 0.88 11.42
CA VAL A 447 16.08 1.73 11.04
C VAL A 447 15.65 3.02 10.32
N PHE A 448 14.52 3.02 9.60
CA PHE A 448 13.95 4.21 8.98
C PHE A 448 12.85 4.86 9.83
N LEU A 449 11.98 4.06 10.46
CA LEU A 449 10.80 4.51 11.21
C LEU A 449 11.12 5.08 12.60
N SER A 450 12.21 4.63 13.22
CA SER A 450 12.66 5.09 14.52
C SER A 450 13.28 6.48 14.48
N ARG A 451 13.33 7.11 15.65
CA ARG A 451 13.98 8.40 15.88
C ARG A 451 15.30 8.20 16.62
N SER A 452 16.39 8.60 15.97
CA SER A 452 17.71 8.84 16.55
C SER A 452 18.10 10.30 16.30
N ALA A 453 18.52 11.01 17.36
CA ALA A 453 18.83 12.45 17.40
C ALA A 453 17.62 13.43 17.27
N PRO A 454 17.74 14.69 17.78
CA PRO A 454 16.58 15.38 18.38
C PRO A 454 15.92 16.48 17.52
N ARG A 455 15.33 16.15 16.35
CA ARG A 455 14.46 17.14 15.64
C ARG A 455 13.35 16.66 14.72
N GLY A 456 13.14 15.36 14.52
CA GLY A 456 12.00 14.85 13.74
C GLY A 456 11.42 13.56 14.31
N VAL A 457 10.10 13.49 14.45
CA VAL A 457 9.39 12.21 14.59
C VAL A 457 9.07 11.69 13.19
N ARG A 458 9.45 10.46 12.86
CA ARG A 458 9.08 9.79 11.61
C ARG A 458 7.82 8.96 11.81
N SER A 459 6.69 9.65 11.87
CA SER A 459 5.40 8.98 12.07
C SER A 459 5.03 8.14 10.84
N MET A 460 4.94 6.81 10.97
CA MET A 460 4.14 6.03 10.03
C MET A 460 2.67 6.48 10.16
N ARG A 461 2.00 6.75 9.04
CA ARG A 461 0.59 7.13 9.00
C ARG A 461 -0.14 6.31 7.95
N VAL A 462 -1.14 5.54 8.38
CA VAL A 462 -2.17 5.07 7.46
C VAL A 462 -3.17 6.19 7.24
N LEU A 463 -3.66 6.39 6.00
CA LEU A 463 -4.88 7.16 5.73
C LEU A 463 -6.01 6.29 5.18
N ARG A 464 -7.00 5.99 6.03
CA ARG A 464 -8.41 6.15 5.64
C ARG A 464 -8.80 7.62 5.73
N SER A 465 -8.31 8.42 4.80
CA SER A 465 -9.09 9.59 4.42
C SER A 465 -10.15 9.15 3.43
N GLU A 466 -11.43 9.30 3.77
CA GLU A 466 -12.30 9.98 2.80
C GLU A 466 -11.69 11.39 2.63
N PRO A 467 -11.01 11.71 1.52
CA PRO A 467 -10.38 13.01 1.40
C PRO A 467 -11.48 13.98 1.03
N LYS A 468 -11.60 15.08 1.79
CA LYS A 468 -12.68 16.06 1.65
C LYS A 468 -12.77 16.76 0.28
N GLU A 469 -11.83 16.48 -0.62
CA GLU A 469 -11.63 17.18 -1.90
C GLU A 469 -11.35 16.23 -3.09
N LYS A 470 -11.23 14.91 -2.89
CA LYS A 470 -11.09 13.96 -4.02
C LYS A 470 -12.46 13.46 -4.47
N ARG A 471 -12.65 13.30 -5.79
CA ARG A 471 -13.95 12.97 -6.37
C ARG A 471 -14.33 11.52 -6.04
N CYS A 472 -15.60 11.30 -5.69
CA CYS A 472 -16.14 9.94 -5.62
C CYS A 472 -16.31 9.40 -7.04
N ALA A 473 -15.73 8.24 -7.31
CA ALA A 473 -15.93 7.49 -8.55
C ALA A 473 -17.25 6.69 -8.52
N VAL A 474 -17.79 6.41 -7.33
CA VAL A 474 -19.11 5.80 -7.14
C VAL A 474 -20.19 6.88 -7.32
N ARG A 475 -21.14 6.63 -8.22
CA ARG A 475 -22.34 7.45 -8.41
C ARG A 475 -23.58 6.59 -8.34
N ARG A 476 -24.67 7.13 -7.80
CA ARG A 476 -25.97 6.46 -7.69
C ARG A 476 -27.05 7.31 -8.31
N TRP A 477 -27.92 6.69 -9.10
CA TRP A 477 -29.18 7.24 -9.57
C TRP A 477 -30.30 6.35 -9.02
N PRO A 478 -31.14 6.85 -8.09
CA PRO A 478 -32.22 6.06 -7.51
C PRO A 478 -33.35 5.86 -8.51
N SER A 479 -34.10 4.77 -8.36
CA SER A 479 -35.37 4.57 -9.06
C SER A 479 -36.40 5.62 -8.64
N ALA A 480 -37.22 6.09 -9.58
CA ALA A 480 -38.32 7.03 -9.37
C ALA A 480 -39.35 6.55 -8.31
N THR A 481 -39.46 5.24 -8.07
CA THR A 481 -40.39 4.63 -7.09
C THR A 481 -39.71 4.21 -5.78
N GLY A 482 -38.37 4.25 -5.72
CA GLY A 482 -37.60 3.61 -4.65
C GLY A 482 -37.62 2.07 -4.68
N ARG A 483 -38.04 1.45 -5.80
CA ARG A 483 -38.08 -0.01 -6.03
C ARG A 483 -37.49 -0.36 -7.41
N GLY A 484 -37.38 -1.65 -7.71
CA GLY A 484 -36.90 -2.16 -9.00
C GLY A 484 -35.49 -2.76 -8.97
N LEU A 485 -34.97 -3.11 -10.15
CA LEU A 485 -33.73 -3.86 -10.32
C LEU A 485 -32.50 -2.98 -10.04
N ARG A 486 -31.60 -3.44 -9.16
CA ARG A 486 -30.37 -2.71 -8.82
C ARG A 486 -29.24 -3.08 -9.78
N ILE A 487 -28.87 -2.16 -10.66
CA ILE A 487 -27.86 -2.35 -11.70
C ILE A 487 -26.54 -1.71 -11.27
N LEU A 488 -25.48 -2.51 -11.19
CA LEU A 488 -24.10 -2.03 -11.04
C LEU A 488 -23.46 -1.87 -12.42
N ILE A 489 -22.73 -0.78 -12.63
CA ILE A 489 -21.93 -0.54 -13.83
C ILE A 489 -20.49 -0.28 -13.39
N TYR A 490 -19.54 -1.08 -13.85
CA TYR A 490 -18.17 -1.09 -13.34
C TYR A 490 -17.15 -1.02 -14.47
N GLY A 491 -16.03 -0.31 -14.26
CA GLY A 491 -14.97 -0.24 -15.26
C GLY A 491 -13.92 0.82 -15.01
N ASP A 492 -13.33 1.30 -16.09
CA ASP A 492 -12.22 2.25 -16.09
C ASP A 492 -12.67 3.73 -16.25
N SER A 493 -11.80 4.59 -16.79
CA SER A 493 -12.08 6.01 -17.06
C SER A 493 -13.27 6.24 -17.99
N LEU A 494 -13.58 5.30 -18.88
CA LEU A 494 -14.76 5.37 -19.75
C LEU A 494 -16.07 5.15 -18.97
N THR A 495 -16.03 4.33 -17.91
CA THR A 495 -17.15 4.17 -16.97
C THR A 495 -17.27 5.37 -16.02
N ALA A 496 -16.16 6.04 -15.69
CA ALA A 496 -16.17 7.32 -14.97
C ALA A 496 -16.70 8.50 -15.81
N GLY A 497 -16.75 8.35 -17.14
CA GLY A 497 -17.11 9.40 -18.10
C GLY A 497 -16.00 10.42 -18.36
N ALA A 498 -14.74 10.10 -18.02
CA ALA A 498 -13.60 11.00 -18.19
C ALA A 498 -13.35 11.31 -19.70
N PRO A 499 -12.82 12.48 -20.06
CA PRO A 499 -12.45 13.60 -19.18
C PRO A 499 -13.62 14.49 -18.76
N SER A 500 -14.76 14.43 -19.47
CA SER A 500 -15.94 15.26 -19.21
C SER A 500 -16.62 14.99 -17.85
N MET A 501 -16.35 13.82 -17.27
CA MET A 501 -17.00 13.26 -16.09
C MET A 501 -18.52 13.05 -16.27
N VAL A 502 -18.99 12.86 -17.51
CA VAL A 502 -20.36 12.46 -17.86
C VAL A 502 -20.38 10.97 -18.23
N PRO A 503 -20.78 10.07 -17.32
CA PRO A 503 -20.72 8.62 -17.55
C PRO A 503 -21.93 8.15 -18.36
N PHE A 504 -21.71 7.19 -19.27
CA PHE A 504 -22.79 6.58 -20.08
C PHE A 504 -23.89 5.93 -19.24
N ALA A 505 -23.55 5.55 -17.99
CA ALA A 505 -24.47 5.07 -16.97
C ALA A 505 -25.68 6.01 -16.72
N GLN A 506 -25.46 7.33 -16.78
CA GLN A 506 -26.49 8.33 -16.53
C GLN A 506 -27.61 8.27 -17.58
N GLU A 507 -27.24 8.22 -18.86
CA GLU A 507 -28.20 8.11 -19.96
C GLU A 507 -28.76 6.69 -20.09
N LEU A 508 -27.99 5.65 -19.72
CA LEU A 508 -28.49 4.28 -19.64
C LEU A 508 -29.64 4.16 -18.61
N HIS A 509 -29.46 4.69 -17.39
CA HIS A 509 -30.52 4.77 -16.37
C HIS A 509 -31.72 5.57 -16.87
N ARG A 510 -31.52 6.81 -17.34
CA ARG A 510 -32.60 7.68 -17.83
C ARG A 510 -33.39 7.04 -18.98
N ALA A 511 -32.72 6.36 -19.90
CA ALA A 511 -33.35 5.69 -21.02
C ALA A 511 -34.03 4.37 -20.64
N LEU A 512 -33.63 3.70 -19.56
CA LEU A 512 -34.33 2.53 -19.02
C LEU A 512 -35.64 2.94 -18.34
N GLU A 513 -35.62 3.91 -17.41
CA GLU A 513 -36.83 4.40 -16.74
C GLU A 513 -37.79 5.09 -17.73
N GLY A 514 -37.30 5.98 -18.59
CA GLY A 514 -38.07 6.91 -19.43
C GLY A 514 -38.89 6.30 -20.59
N GLY A 515 -39.22 5.01 -20.52
CA GLY A 515 -40.16 4.37 -21.43
C GLY A 515 -41.62 4.67 -21.08
N ALA A 516 -42.54 4.55 -22.05
CA ALA A 516 -43.97 4.70 -21.81
C ALA A 516 -44.63 3.33 -21.55
N GLY A 517 -45.46 3.24 -20.51
CA GLY A 517 -46.19 2.02 -20.16
C GLY A 517 -45.26 0.80 -20.01
N ALA A 518 -45.56 -0.28 -20.74
CA ALA A 518 -44.83 -1.54 -20.67
C ALA A 518 -43.35 -1.47 -21.15
N GLU A 519 -42.88 -0.35 -21.69
CA GLU A 519 -41.45 -0.16 -21.98
C GLU A 519 -40.64 0.39 -20.80
N SER A 520 -41.27 0.98 -19.78
CA SER A 520 -40.54 1.47 -18.60
C SER A 520 -39.90 0.32 -17.81
N CYS A 521 -38.83 0.62 -17.06
CA CYS A 521 -38.16 -0.31 -16.16
C CYS A 521 -37.82 0.45 -14.88
N GLU A 522 -38.32 0.01 -13.72
CA GLU A 522 -37.88 0.56 -12.43
C GLU A 522 -36.44 0.09 -12.16
N VAL A 523 -35.48 1.00 -12.14
CA VAL A 523 -34.05 0.66 -11.99
C VAL A 523 -33.29 1.66 -11.11
N GLU A 524 -32.67 1.18 -10.04
CA GLU A 524 -31.60 1.91 -9.36
C GLU A 524 -30.27 1.58 -10.04
N THR A 525 -29.49 2.59 -10.40
CA THR A 525 -28.19 2.40 -11.08
C THR A 525 -27.05 2.94 -10.23
N THR A 526 -26.09 2.08 -9.90
CA THR A 526 -24.80 2.46 -9.33
C THR A 526 -23.71 2.35 -10.41
N ALA A 527 -22.88 3.37 -10.60
CA ALA A 527 -21.70 3.29 -11.46
C ALA A 527 -20.41 3.54 -10.67
N CYS A 528 -19.34 2.79 -10.97
CA CYS A 528 -18.00 2.98 -10.41
C CYS A 528 -16.94 2.86 -11.53
N GLY A 529 -16.18 3.95 -11.76
CA GLY A 529 -15.14 4.01 -12.78
C GLY A 529 -13.77 4.32 -12.21
N LEU A 530 -12.84 3.36 -12.26
CA LEU A 530 -11.48 3.49 -11.77
C LEU A 530 -10.56 3.98 -12.89
N CYS A 531 -10.38 5.30 -12.98
CA CYS A 531 -9.58 5.94 -14.03
C CYS A 531 -8.15 5.39 -14.14
N ALA A 532 -7.69 5.18 -15.38
CA ALA A 532 -6.40 4.58 -15.75
C ALA A 532 -6.11 3.15 -15.23
N SER A 533 -7.00 2.54 -14.43
CA SER A 533 -6.79 1.18 -13.92
C SER A 533 -6.92 0.13 -15.02
N THR A 534 -6.00 -0.84 -15.01
CA THR A 534 -6.03 -2.04 -15.87
C THR A 534 -7.05 -3.06 -15.37
N ALA A 535 -7.47 -3.98 -16.23
CA ALA A 535 -8.31 -5.11 -15.84
C ALA A 535 -7.65 -5.98 -14.75
N LEU A 536 -6.32 -6.17 -14.81
CA LEU A 536 -5.58 -6.89 -13.78
C LEU A 536 -5.58 -6.15 -12.42
N GLN A 537 -5.43 -4.82 -12.42
CA GLN A 537 -5.58 -4.02 -11.20
C GLN A 537 -7.01 -4.09 -10.66
N MET A 538 -8.03 -3.99 -11.52
CA MET A 538 -9.44 -4.10 -11.09
C MET A 538 -9.80 -5.50 -10.57
N LEU A 539 -9.15 -6.57 -11.06
CA LEU A 539 -9.23 -7.92 -10.51
C LEU A 539 -8.52 -8.05 -9.15
N ALA A 540 -7.44 -7.31 -8.92
CA ALA A 540 -6.70 -7.38 -7.67
C ALA A 540 -7.42 -6.72 -6.47
N VAL A 541 -8.49 -5.95 -6.72
CA VAL A 541 -9.20 -5.14 -5.71
C VAL A 541 -10.67 -5.52 -5.50
N LEU A 542 -11.10 -6.67 -6.01
CA LEU A 542 -12.52 -7.04 -6.14
C LEU A 542 -13.38 -6.81 -4.89
N GLU A 543 -12.92 -7.23 -3.71
CA GLU A 543 -13.73 -7.19 -2.48
C GLU A 543 -13.56 -5.90 -1.68
N GLU A 544 -12.72 -4.98 -2.15
CA GLU A 544 -12.23 -3.88 -1.33
C GLU A 544 -13.27 -2.75 -1.16
N PRO A 545 -13.66 -2.36 0.07
CA PRO A 545 -14.65 -1.31 0.27
C PRO A 545 -14.24 0.05 -0.30
N TYR A 546 -12.93 0.33 -0.32
CA TYR A 546 -12.36 1.59 -0.81
C TYR A 546 -11.14 1.30 -1.69
N VAL A 547 -11.14 1.86 -2.90
CA VAL A 547 -10.10 1.71 -3.93
C VAL A 547 -9.76 3.09 -4.49
N VAL A 548 -8.47 3.42 -4.58
CA VAL A 548 -8.02 4.62 -5.30
C VAL A 548 -7.85 4.27 -6.78
N ASP A 549 -8.27 5.15 -7.69
CA ASP A 549 -7.98 4.98 -9.11
C ASP A 549 -6.46 5.08 -9.41
N ALA A 550 -6.02 4.55 -10.57
CA ALA A 550 -4.60 4.53 -10.91
C ALA A 550 -4.01 5.93 -11.25
N LEU A 551 -4.85 6.96 -11.32
CA LEU A 551 -4.42 8.37 -11.36
C LEU A 551 -4.18 8.96 -9.96
N GLY A 552 -4.57 8.27 -8.88
CA GLY A 552 -4.54 8.79 -7.52
C GLY A 552 -5.58 9.90 -7.25
N GLY A 553 -6.53 10.12 -8.16
CA GLY A 553 -7.43 11.28 -8.20
C GLY A 553 -8.82 11.04 -7.64
N SER A 554 -9.35 9.82 -7.79
CA SER A 554 -10.73 9.46 -7.41
C SER A 554 -10.76 8.24 -6.50
N TRP A 555 -11.81 8.15 -5.67
CA TRP A 555 -12.07 6.97 -4.82
C TRP A 555 -13.29 6.22 -5.31
N GLY A 556 -13.07 4.97 -5.71
CA GLY A 556 -14.11 3.98 -5.99
C GLY A 556 -14.13 2.90 -4.92
N SER A 557 -14.68 1.76 -5.30
CA SER A 557 -14.79 0.55 -4.49
C SER A 557 -14.54 -0.67 -5.39
N GLY A 558 -14.32 -1.84 -4.79
CA GLY A 558 -14.16 -3.10 -5.50
C GLY A 558 -15.46 -3.58 -6.13
N LEU A 559 -15.36 -4.26 -7.27
CA LEU A 559 -16.50 -4.79 -8.01
C LEU A 559 -17.39 -5.71 -7.16
N VAL A 560 -16.81 -6.69 -6.45
CA VAL A 560 -17.54 -7.63 -5.60
C VAL A 560 -18.10 -6.96 -4.36
N HIS A 561 -17.41 -5.94 -3.82
CA HIS A 561 -17.95 -5.13 -2.72
C HIS A 561 -19.28 -4.47 -3.12
N LEU A 562 -19.30 -3.78 -4.26
CA LEU A 562 -20.52 -3.16 -4.79
C LEU A 562 -21.54 -4.19 -5.30
N ALA A 563 -21.09 -5.32 -5.85
CA ALA A 563 -21.98 -6.35 -6.40
C ALA A 563 -22.83 -7.01 -5.30
N LYS A 564 -22.35 -7.11 -4.06
CA LYS A 564 -23.12 -7.63 -2.91
C LYS A 564 -24.43 -6.83 -2.66
N GLU A 565 -24.54 -5.59 -3.13
CA GLU A 565 -25.80 -4.82 -3.10
C GLU A 565 -26.62 -4.92 -4.40
N ALA A 566 -26.06 -5.42 -5.51
CA ALA A 566 -26.64 -5.40 -6.85
C ALA A 566 -27.49 -6.63 -7.20
N SER A 567 -28.24 -6.53 -8.30
CA SER A 567 -29.03 -7.62 -8.92
C SER A 567 -28.54 -7.97 -10.33
N LEU A 568 -27.75 -7.10 -10.96
CA LEU A 568 -27.09 -7.28 -12.25
C LEU A 568 -25.83 -6.41 -12.28
N ALA A 569 -24.69 -6.92 -12.77
CA ALA A 569 -23.47 -6.12 -12.95
C ALA A 569 -23.02 -6.05 -14.43
N ILE A 570 -22.83 -4.83 -14.93
CA ILE A 570 -22.40 -4.52 -16.30
C ILE A 570 -20.94 -4.06 -16.24
N ILE A 571 -20.03 -4.80 -16.86
CA ILE A 571 -18.58 -4.58 -16.70
C ILE A 571 -17.95 -4.16 -18.03
N MET A 572 -17.17 -3.08 -18.02
CA MET A 572 -16.39 -2.59 -19.16
C MET A 572 -14.95 -2.28 -18.73
N ALA A 573 -14.02 -3.14 -19.09
CA ALA A 573 -12.63 -3.06 -18.69
C ALA A 573 -11.69 -3.44 -19.85
N GLY A 574 -10.39 -3.21 -19.69
CA GLY A 574 -9.37 -3.59 -20.68
C GLY A 574 -8.86 -2.46 -21.57
N THR A 575 -9.38 -1.22 -21.44
CA THR A 575 -8.98 -0.09 -22.30
C THR A 575 -7.53 0.32 -22.05
N ASN A 576 -7.16 0.50 -20.77
CA ASN A 576 -5.80 0.86 -20.36
C ASN A 576 -4.79 -0.26 -20.66
N ASP A 577 -5.24 -1.51 -20.51
CA ASP A 577 -4.46 -2.70 -20.83
C ASP A 577 -4.01 -2.76 -22.29
N LEU A 578 -4.71 -2.08 -23.22
CA LEU A 578 -4.28 -2.01 -24.62
C LEU A 578 -2.89 -1.36 -24.80
N ALA A 579 -2.49 -0.46 -23.90
CA ALA A 579 -1.17 0.17 -23.87
C ALA A 579 -0.15 -0.57 -22.98
N SER A 580 -0.60 -1.52 -22.15
CA SER A 580 0.26 -2.37 -21.32
C SER A 580 1.02 -3.43 -22.16
N PRO A 581 2.21 -3.90 -21.75
CA PRO A 581 2.87 -5.03 -22.40
C PRO A 581 2.13 -6.37 -22.24
N ALA A 582 1.17 -6.50 -21.31
CA ALA A 582 0.48 -7.76 -21.01
C ALA A 582 -0.20 -8.40 -22.25
N PRO A 583 -0.07 -9.71 -22.51
CA PRO A 583 -0.73 -10.40 -23.62
C PRO A 583 -2.26 -10.26 -23.64
N ALA A 584 -2.87 -10.32 -24.83
CA ALA A 584 -4.33 -10.23 -24.98
C ALA A 584 -5.08 -11.30 -24.18
N GLY A 585 -4.53 -12.51 -24.09
CA GLY A 585 -5.12 -13.61 -23.32
C GLY A 585 -5.26 -13.28 -21.84
N ASP A 586 -4.28 -12.58 -21.26
CA ASP A 586 -4.27 -12.28 -19.82
C ASP A 586 -5.20 -11.09 -19.49
N VAL A 587 -5.38 -10.16 -20.43
CA VAL A 587 -6.42 -9.12 -20.34
C VAL A 587 -7.81 -9.75 -20.39
N SER A 588 -8.08 -10.69 -21.30
CA SER A 588 -9.37 -11.40 -21.33
C SER A 588 -9.61 -12.24 -20.08
N LYS A 589 -8.60 -12.99 -19.59
CA LYS A 589 -8.68 -13.73 -18.32
C LYS A 589 -8.97 -12.81 -17.13
N ALA A 590 -8.34 -11.63 -17.08
CA ALA A 590 -8.57 -10.68 -16.00
C ALA A 590 -10.02 -10.17 -15.98
N ILE A 591 -10.56 -9.81 -17.15
CA ILE A 591 -11.96 -9.42 -17.29
C ILE A 591 -12.88 -10.60 -16.91
N GLN A 592 -12.63 -11.81 -17.42
CA GLN A 592 -13.40 -13.01 -17.08
C GLN A 592 -13.40 -13.29 -15.57
N GLY A 593 -12.25 -13.15 -14.89
CA GLY A 593 -12.14 -13.30 -13.43
C GLY A 593 -13.01 -12.30 -12.66
N MET A 594 -13.12 -11.05 -13.14
CA MET A 594 -14.01 -10.04 -12.54
C MET A 594 -15.48 -10.48 -12.61
N HIS A 595 -15.92 -11.01 -13.77
CA HIS A 595 -17.28 -11.55 -13.92
C HIS A 595 -17.54 -12.79 -13.06
N VAL A 596 -16.61 -13.76 -13.06
CA VAL A 596 -16.70 -14.98 -12.24
C VAL A 596 -16.83 -14.63 -10.75
N ALA A 597 -16.15 -13.59 -10.28
CA ALA A 597 -16.26 -13.14 -8.90
C ALA A 597 -17.64 -12.55 -8.55
N CYS A 598 -18.32 -11.86 -9.48
CA CYS A 598 -19.73 -11.50 -9.32
C CYS A 598 -20.64 -12.74 -9.28
N HIS A 599 -20.43 -13.72 -10.17
CA HIS A 599 -21.22 -14.94 -10.19
C HIS A 599 -21.09 -15.73 -8.87
N ARG A 600 -19.90 -15.75 -8.25
CA ARG A 600 -19.66 -16.36 -6.92
C ARG A 600 -20.46 -15.72 -5.78
N VAL A 601 -20.82 -14.44 -5.88
CA VAL A 601 -21.74 -13.76 -4.93
C VAL A 601 -23.19 -13.74 -5.44
N GLY A 602 -23.54 -14.60 -6.40
CA GLY A 602 -24.89 -14.77 -6.91
C GLY A 602 -25.37 -13.70 -7.91
N VAL A 603 -24.47 -12.83 -8.37
CA VAL A 603 -24.82 -11.65 -9.19
C VAL A 603 -24.56 -11.96 -10.67
N PRO A 604 -25.61 -12.04 -11.53
CA PRO A 604 -25.44 -12.23 -12.97
C PRO A 604 -24.78 -10.99 -13.61
N THR A 605 -24.12 -11.19 -14.76
CA THR A 605 -23.31 -10.13 -15.37
C THR A 605 -23.51 -9.94 -16.87
N VAL A 606 -23.21 -8.75 -17.37
CA VAL A 606 -23.12 -8.41 -18.81
C VAL A 606 -21.71 -7.91 -19.13
N ALA A 607 -21.08 -8.51 -20.13
CA ALA A 607 -19.74 -8.14 -20.59
C ALA A 607 -19.83 -7.08 -21.71
N LEU A 608 -19.31 -5.88 -21.45
CA LEU A 608 -19.09 -4.86 -22.49
C LEU A 608 -17.67 -5.03 -23.03
N GLY A 609 -17.54 -5.37 -24.30
CA GLY A 609 -16.23 -5.51 -24.95
C GLY A 609 -15.45 -4.19 -24.97
N VAL A 610 -14.11 -4.27 -25.00
CA VAL A 610 -13.22 -3.11 -25.01
C VAL A 610 -13.63 -2.15 -26.15
N PRO A 611 -13.89 -0.85 -25.86
CA PRO A 611 -14.32 0.12 -26.86
C PRO A 611 -13.29 0.36 -27.97
N ASP A 612 -13.75 0.84 -29.11
CA ASP A 612 -12.86 1.16 -30.24
C ASP A 612 -11.93 2.35 -29.92
N ALA A 613 -10.83 2.53 -30.66
CA ALA A 613 -9.89 3.61 -30.39
C ALA A 613 -9.11 4.04 -31.65
N GLY A 614 -8.63 5.28 -31.67
CA GLY A 614 -7.89 5.84 -32.79
C GLY A 614 -7.19 7.17 -32.48
N GLY A 615 -7.30 8.14 -33.40
CA GLY A 615 -6.62 9.44 -33.26
C GLY A 615 -5.11 9.38 -33.56
N ARG A 616 -4.38 10.42 -33.18
CA ARG A 616 -2.92 10.50 -33.41
C ARG A 616 -2.10 9.70 -32.39
N PHE A 617 -2.63 9.48 -31.19
CA PHE A 617 -1.97 8.71 -30.14
C PHE A 617 -1.89 7.22 -30.51
N ILE A 618 -3.05 6.57 -30.76
CA ILE A 618 -3.10 5.15 -31.15
C ILE A 618 -2.33 4.88 -32.46
N ARG A 619 -2.31 5.83 -33.40
CA ARG A 619 -1.48 5.71 -34.63
C ARG A 619 0.03 5.69 -34.38
N ARG A 620 0.53 6.26 -33.28
CA ARG A 620 1.95 6.17 -32.88
C ARG A 620 2.29 4.83 -32.22
N LEU A 621 1.30 4.16 -31.62
CA LEU A 621 1.43 2.86 -30.96
C LEU A 621 1.32 1.66 -31.95
N GLY A 622 1.14 1.92 -33.24
CA GLY A 622 1.22 0.92 -34.31
C GLY A 622 0.01 -0.02 -34.43
N GLN A 623 0.13 -1.02 -35.32
CA GLN A 623 -0.98 -1.95 -35.62
C GLN A 623 -1.23 -3.02 -34.54
N ALA A 624 -0.31 -3.18 -33.58
CA ALA A 624 -0.44 -4.15 -32.49
C ALA A 624 -1.69 -3.88 -31.64
N LEU A 625 -1.97 -2.60 -31.34
CA LEU A 625 -3.01 -2.21 -30.39
C LEU A 625 -4.45 -2.54 -30.88
N PRO A 626 -4.85 -2.23 -32.14
CA PRO A 626 -6.13 -2.72 -32.68
C PRO A 626 -6.24 -4.25 -32.79
N THR A 627 -5.12 -4.96 -33.02
CA THR A 627 -5.12 -6.44 -33.06
C THR A 627 -5.30 -7.04 -31.67
N LYS A 628 -4.61 -6.50 -30.66
CA LYS A 628 -4.78 -6.85 -29.25
C LYS A 628 -6.23 -6.65 -28.80
N ARG A 629 -6.83 -5.49 -29.13
CA ARG A 629 -8.24 -5.21 -28.84
C ARG A 629 -9.20 -6.21 -29.48
N ARG A 630 -8.98 -6.58 -30.75
CA ARG A 630 -9.78 -7.61 -31.43
C ARG A 630 -9.67 -8.97 -30.76
N ALA A 631 -8.48 -9.38 -30.34
CA ALA A 631 -8.26 -10.65 -29.66
C ALA A 631 -9.00 -10.71 -28.30
N VAL A 632 -8.92 -9.65 -27.47
CA VAL A 632 -9.67 -9.57 -26.20
C VAL A 632 -11.18 -9.66 -26.44
N ASN A 633 -11.71 -8.88 -27.39
CA ASN A 633 -13.15 -8.87 -27.67
C ASN A 633 -13.64 -10.19 -28.30
N ALA A 634 -12.78 -10.90 -29.05
CA ALA A 634 -13.10 -12.23 -29.58
C ALA A 634 -13.16 -13.28 -28.47
N ALA A 635 -12.19 -13.28 -27.54
CA ALA A 635 -12.18 -14.20 -26.39
C ALA A 635 -13.42 -14.01 -25.50
N LEU A 636 -13.81 -12.76 -25.22
CA LEU A 636 -15.03 -12.45 -24.46
C LEU A 636 -16.31 -12.88 -25.19
N ALA A 637 -16.36 -12.74 -26.52
CA ALA A 637 -17.51 -13.17 -27.33
C ALA A 637 -17.66 -14.70 -27.40
N VAL A 638 -16.54 -15.42 -27.54
CA VAL A 638 -16.50 -16.90 -27.51
C VAL A 638 -16.96 -17.41 -26.15
N TRP A 639 -16.39 -16.88 -25.06
CA TRP A 639 -16.77 -17.25 -23.69
C TRP A 639 -18.23 -16.92 -23.36
N ALA A 640 -18.79 -15.82 -23.85
CA ALA A 640 -20.21 -15.53 -23.67
C ALA A 640 -21.16 -16.49 -24.41
N ARG A 641 -20.69 -17.13 -25.48
CA ARG A 641 -21.43 -18.17 -26.22
C ARG A 641 -21.30 -19.54 -25.55
N GLU A 642 -20.07 -20.00 -25.37
CA GLU A 642 -19.74 -21.37 -24.94
C GLU A 642 -19.72 -21.53 -23.40
N GLY A 643 -19.30 -20.50 -22.68
CA GLY A 643 -19.03 -20.55 -21.24
C GLY A 643 -17.68 -21.19 -20.90
N PHE A 644 -17.49 -21.44 -19.60
CA PHE A 644 -16.47 -22.33 -19.08
C PHE A 644 -17.05 -23.74 -18.86
N GLU A 645 -16.22 -24.71 -18.49
CA GLU A 645 -16.62 -26.12 -18.29
C GLU A 645 -17.66 -26.31 -17.17
N ASP A 646 -17.69 -25.41 -16.19
CA ASP A 646 -18.70 -25.33 -15.13
C ASP A 646 -20.01 -24.63 -15.58
N GLY A 647 -20.09 -24.20 -16.84
CA GLY A 647 -21.18 -23.41 -17.40
C GLY A 647 -21.10 -21.90 -17.12
N THR A 648 -20.10 -21.41 -16.38
CA THR A 648 -20.02 -20.01 -15.96
C THR A 648 -19.77 -19.07 -17.13
N ARG A 649 -20.73 -18.19 -17.40
CA ARG A 649 -20.72 -17.20 -18.50
C ARG A 649 -21.60 -15.98 -18.15
N PRO A 650 -21.40 -14.81 -18.80
CA PRO A 650 -22.28 -13.66 -18.64
C PRO A 650 -23.62 -13.90 -19.36
N GLU A 651 -24.66 -13.17 -18.96
CA GLU A 651 -25.98 -13.13 -19.62
C GLU A 651 -25.89 -12.71 -21.08
N LEU A 652 -24.94 -11.81 -21.38
CA LEU A 652 -24.78 -11.19 -22.68
C LEU A 652 -23.36 -10.63 -22.82
N PHE A 653 -22.80 -10.73 -24.04
CA PHE A 653 -21.68 -9.91 -24.47
C PHE A 653 -22.16 -8.85 -25.47
N ILE A 654 -21.81 -7.59 -25.21
CA ILE A 654 -22.09 -6.46 -26.11
C ILE A 654 -20.79 -5.97 -26.69
N ASN A 655 -20.67 -6.01 -28.03
CA ASN A 655 -19.50 -5.49 -28.73
C ASN A 655 -19.54 -3.96 -28.80
N THR A 656 -19.04 -3.28 -27.77
CA THR A 656 -19.03 -1.81 -27.65
C THR A 656 -18.33 -1.12 -28.84
N SER A 657 -17.29 -1.76 -29.41
CA SER A 657 -16.62 -1.27 -30.62
C SER A 657 -17.53 -1.22 -31.85
N ALA A 658 -18.53 -2.11 -31.95
CA ALA A 658 -19.53 -2.07 -33.02
C ALA A 658 -20.70 -1.12 -32.67
N LEU A 659 -21.04 -1.03 -31.38
CA LEU A 659 -22.13 -0.17 -30.89
C LEU A 659 -21.82 1.32 -31.03
N LEU A 660 -20.56 1.71 -30.81
CA LEU A 660 -20.05 3.06 -31.01
C LEU A 660 -18.60 2.99 -31.58
N PRO A 661 -18.42 2.90 -32.91
CA PRO A 661 -17.09 2.79 -33.52
C PRO A 661 -16.36 4.13 -33.61
N HIS A 662 -15.03 4.12 -33.64
CA HIS A 662 -14.16 5.29 -33.89
C HIS A 662 -14.07 5.60 -35.42
N GLY A 663 -15.24 5.62 -36.08
CA GLY A 663 -15.37 5.85 -37.52
C GLY A 663 -15.60 7.33 -37.89
N PRO A 664 -15.47 7.70 -39.19
CA PRO A 664 -15.70 9.07 -39.66
C PRO A 664 -17.10 9.62 -39.33
N ARG A 665 -18.13 8.77 -39.25
CA ARG A 665 -19.49 9.16 -38.85
C ARG A 665 -19.53 9.61 -37.38
N SER A 666 -19.08 8.76 -36.44
CA SER A 666 -19.04 9.06 -35.01
C SER A 666 -18.18 10.27 -34.67
N ARG A 667 -17.06 10.47 -35.40
CA ARG A 667 -16.18 11.62 -35.22
C ARG A 667 -16.80 12.93 -35.72
N ARG A 668 -17.58 12.92 -36.81
CA ARG A 668 -18.37 14.09 -37.25
C ARG A 668 -19.55 14.37 -36.33
N ALA A 669 -20.10 13.34 -35.69
CA ALA A 669 -21.15 13.46 -34.68
C ALA A 669 -20.61 13.79 -33.26
N GLY A 670 -19.35 14.22 -33.13
CA GLY A 670 -18.81 14.71 -31.86
C GLY A 670 -18.59 13.65 -30.76
N HIS A 671 -18.81 12.35 -31.01
CA HIS A 671 -18.85 11.32 -29.96
C HIS A 671 -17.50 10.99 -29.30
N TRP A 672 -16.38 11.49 -29.82
CA TRP A 672 -15.03 11.08 -29.43
C TRP A 672 -14.15 12.29 -29.12
N GLU A 673 -13.38 12.18 -28.04
CA GLU A 673 -12.41 13.19 -27.62
C GLU A 673 -11.22 13.32 -28.57
N ARG A 674 -10.43 14.38 -28.37
CA ARG A 674 -9.26 14.68 -29.21
C ARG A 674 -8.13 13.64 -29.10
N ASP A 675 -8.10 12.85 -28.03
CA ASP A 675 -7.15 11.74 -27.86
C ASP A 675 -7.48 10.55 -28.78
N GLY A 676 -8.76 10.35 -29.10
CA GLY A 676 -9.27 9.20 -29.86
C GLY A 676 -9.52 7.95 -29.00
N VAL A 677 -9.58 8.09 -27.67
CA VAL A 677 -9.80 6.99 -26.71
C VAL A 677 -11.02 7.27 -25.84
N HIS A 678 -11.20 8.51 -25.36
CA HIS A 678 -12.33 8.86 -24.51
C HIS A 678 -13.57 9.28 -25.31
N PHE A 679 -14.74 9.08 -24.70
CA PHE A 679 -16.00 9.63 -25.18
C PHE A 679 -16.14 11.08 -24.72
N THR A 680 -16.73 11.92 -25.57
CA THR A 680 -17.33 13.18 -25.12
C THR A 680 -18.61 12.89 -24.33
N ALA A 681 -19.19 13.89 -23.65
CA ALA A 681 -20.51 13.75 -23.03
C ALA A 681 -21.57 13.22 -24.03
N GLN A 682 -21.61 13.79 -25.23
CA GLN A 682 -22.50 13.35 -26.32
C GLN A 682 -22.21 11.91 -26.78
N GLY A 683 -20.94 11.47 -26.73
CA GLY A 683 -20.56 10.07 -26.98
C GLY A 683 -21.03 9.12 -25.89
N ALA A 684 -20.94 9.53 -24.62
CA ALA A 684 -21.41 8.77 -23.48
C ALA A 684 -22.94 8.64 -23.47
N GLU A 685 -23.66 9.72 -23.77
CA GLU A 685 -25.11 9.70 -24.01
C GLU A 685 -25.47 8.76 -25.17
N ALA A 686 -24.82 8.92 -26.32
CA ALA A 686 -25.04 8.07 -27.48
C ALA A 686 -24.73 6.58 -27.22
N LEU A 687 -23.82 6.26 -26.29
CA LEU A 687 -23.57 4.90 -25.82
C LEU A 687 -24.68 4.42 -24.86
N GLY A 688 -25.03 5.20 -23.85
CA GLY A 688 -26.06 4.85 -22.86
C GLY A 688 -27.43 4.54 -23.50
N ALA A 689 -27.89 5.42 -24.40
CA ALA A 689 -29.15 5.23 -25.13
C ALA A 689 -29.11 4.06 -26.15
N ARG A 690 -27.93 3.60 -26.55
CA ARG A 690 -27.75 2.39 -27.37
C ARG A 690 -27.74 1.12 -26.51
N LEU A 691 -27.07 1.16 -25.37
CA LEU A 691 -27.08 0.07 -24.39
C LEU A 691 -28.49 -0.18 -23.85
N ALA A 692 -29.26 0.87 -23.51
CA ALA A 692 -30.61 0.74 -22.97
C ALA A 692 -31.53 -0.08 -23.88
N ARG A 693 -31.49 0.16 -25.20
CA ARG A 693 -32.28 -0.59 -26.20
C ARG A 693 -31.92 -2.09 -26.26
N ILE A 694 -30.65 -2.43 -26.02
CA ILE A 694 -30.17 -3.83 -26.02
C ILE A 694 -30.48 -4.50 -24.68
N LEU A 695 -30.40 -3.75 -23.58
CA LEU A 695 -30.54 -4.27 -22.22
C LEU A 695 -31.99 -4.35 -21.73
N ARG A 696 -32.92 -3.53 -22.25
CA ARG A 696 -34.32 -3.51 -21.80
C ARG A 696 -34.96 -4.91 -21.70
N PRO A 697 -34.86 -5.81 -22.70
CA PRO A 697 -35.44 -7.16 -22.61
C PRO A 697 -34.75 -8.08 -21.59
N LEU A 698 -33.51 -7.79 -21.17
CA LEU A 698 -32.85 -8.49 -20.06
C LEU A 698 -33.33 -7.94 -18.72
N VAL A 699 -33.34 -6.61 -18.57
CA VAL A 699 -33.80 -5.91 -17.35
C VAL A 699 -35.24 -6.29 -17.01
N GLN A 700 -36.16 -6.23 -17.98
CA GLN A 700 -37.58 -6.58 -17.78
C GLN A 700 -37.78 -8.02 -17.32
N ARG A 701 -37.01 -8.98 -17.87
CA ARG A 701 -37.08 -10.39 -17.43
C ARG A 701 -36.53 -10.56 -16.02
N ARG A 702 -35.41 -9.93 -15.70
CA ARG A 702 -34.80 -10.01 -14.36
C ARG A 702 -35.63 -9.34 -13.26
N ASP A 703 -36.32 -8.25 -13.58
CA ASP A 703 -37.27 -7.60 -12.66
C ASP A 703 -38.51 -8.48 -12.40
N ALA A 704 -39.09 -9.07 -13.46
CA ALA A 704 -40.18 -10.04 -13.34
C ALA A 704 -39.78 -11.31 -12.54
N GLU A 705 -38.57 -11.83 -12.73
CA GLU A 705 -38.03 -12.93 -11.91
C GLU A 705 -37.93 -12.56 -10.42
N ALA A 706 -37.48 -11.34 -10.10
CA ALA A 706 -37.38 -10.86 -8.73
C ALA A 706 -38.76 -10.73 -8.06
N LEU A 707 -39.75 -10.19 -8.78
CA LEU A 707 -41.13 -10.07 -8.32
C LEU A 707 -41.78 -11.46 -8.10
N GLY A 708 -41.58 -12.41 -9.01
CA GLY A 708 -42.12 -13.78 -8.89
C GLY A 708 -41.61 -14.53 -7.66
N ARG A 709 -40.31 -14.41 -7.35
CA ARG A 709 -39.71 -15.02 -6.14
C ARG A 709 -40.32 -14.47 -4.84
N PHE A 710 -40.75 -13.21 -4.82
CA PHE A 710 -41.43 -12.58 -3.69
C PHE A 710 -42.88 -13.06 -3.47
N GLN A 711 -43.53 -13.63 -4.49
CA GLN A 711 -44.87 -14.20 -4.36
C GLN A 711 -44.80 -15.69 -3.96
N GLY A 712 -43.86 -16.46 -4.52
CA GLY A 712 -43.66 -17.87 -4.20
C GLY A 712 -43.13 -18.19 -2.79
N THR A 713 -42.83 -17.16 -1.99
CA THR A 713 -42.30 -17.27 -0.61
C THR A 713 -43.34 -16.89 0.47
N ARG A 714 -44.63 -16.86 0.10
CA ARG A 714 -45.78 -16.63 1.00
C ARG A 714 -46.89 -17.69 0.87
N GLY A 715 -46.56 -18.87 0.32
CA GLY A 715 -47.41 -20.05 0.31
C GLY A 715 -47.17 -20.94 1.53
#